data_AF-A0A5Q0H276-F1
#
_entry.id   AF-A0A5Q0H276-F1
#
_cell.length_a   1.000
_cell.length_b   1.000
_cell.length_c   1.000
_cell.angle_alpha   90.00
_cell.angle_beta   90.00
_cell.angle_gamma   90.00
#
_symmetry.space_group_name_H-M   'P 1'
#
loop_
_entity.id
_entity.type
_entity.pdbx_description
1 polymer ?
#
loop_
_entity_poly.entity_id
_entity_poly.type
_entity_poly.pdbx_seq_one_letter_code
_entity_poly.pdbx_strand_id
1 'polypeptide(L)'
;MPPRRQPDAWTPPRREPDNIPAPRRDPEAWTPPHRDPDSNLDHTPHPDQPHPDQPSIDEAHARHGETTPAGISHHRGDPTMGDLPHRVPHDPRYFTADVHITPDGHARIGNHTYTPEQYGDLLRRHGWNGHTPLRLIGCDAATNDFAHRLSRHTGADVLAPTKPAWTDTHGRVYTSDAELAPDGTRHPRIPPNGEWHTHHPDGTTTTTTNDGYAPNTPDNHKTDHTTPDGARDRGQQDGGSDWRDRPGPVTGKSPNDKLADLDHVKKHYLVRYTNNRWELYVNPHSGTDLDGRAPDPVDVSPADWEPPKRPDGKGDLDSLTQEDFEKIELKFKDDRETFDSQPLEGSTVHGSRDTLSPEEQWEADRLAHMRPGAQAGYNEIDAPFAVERANDKVDAAQKKLDEANASGEPARISKAEEELAKAQQARDKVVAEAPVREAEARLAKALESQQGIESSRRAQAEVDERFAGASPEEIRRHAEEGALSRKYVAEAHVRQAEADLANARRDLADSRVRDAEADLDRARADGKDTTQAQADLDRARQDAAEKAEAARKTDADAALARQREAEFNVRQAEAELEHARRAADDPNAEAARAERSVEEARDRLKAAREHEANASPADKPEAEAAVRRAEADLVAARDAETRAARDTPQTPEQRQADADRAVRDAEARLDAARQVDPSQPPPPRSTDLDEWRPDRAGVGQLRGDVGESIGGFAMEHRVRDLNAERADADLPPFDRVDAMPDRGAGHLDGVYRSEHPDGTVEHRIYEAKGPSAELIRADGYMQGHPGYLDRTLDKLLNKANEREELARTASDAELMKKYGTTDRQRLQDEAVAERKAVEELIEARRLDKLDGGQRVRYFKAQAQVETPPGDPKPRYAGYEENEFDLSL
;
A
#
# COMPACT_ATOMS: atom_id res chain seq x y z
N MET A 1 15.63 -56.62 38.69
CA MET A 1 15.64 -57.99 38.12
C MET A 1 14.98 -57.94 36.75
N PRO A 2 15.36 -58.82 35.79
CA PRO A 2 16.16 -58.52 34.58
C PRO A 2 15.31 -58.53 33.26
N PRO A 3 15.87 -58.54 32.01
CA PRO A 3 17.28 -58.42 31.56
C PRO A 3 17.59 -57.40 30.43
N ARG A 4 18.91 -57.19 30.26
CA ARG A 4 19.65 -56.52 29.16
C ARG A 4 19.63 -57.31 27.83
N ARG A 5 19.79 -56.61 26.70
CA ARG A 5 20.67 -56.99 25.55
C ARG A 5 21.12 -55.73 24.77
N GLN A 6 22.36 -55.78 24.29
CA GLN A 6 23.14 -54.76 23.55
C GLN A 6 23.09 -55.02 22.02
N PRO A 7 23.69 -54.16 21.17
CA PRO A 7 23.19 -53.80 19.84
C PRO A 7 23.94 -54.46 18.66
N ASP A 8 23.31 -54.45 17.48
CA ASP A 8 23.98 -54.71 16.19
C ASP A 8 23.74 -53.57 15.19
N ALA A 9 24.81 -53.29 14.46
CA ALA A 9 25.03 -52.16 13.57
C ALA A 9 24.47 -52.40 12.16
N TRP A 10 23.86 -51.37 11.56
CA TRP A 10 23.75 -51.22 10.11
C TRP A 10 23.86 -49.74 9.73
N THR A 11 24.98 -49.40 9.09
CA THR A 11 25.22 -48.10 8.42
C THR A 11 24.84 -48.23 6.95
N PRO A 12 24.03 -47.32 6.37
CA PRO A 12 23.88 -47.25 4.91
C PRO A 12 25.05 -46.48 4.26
N PRO A 13 25.40 -46.79 2.99
CA PRO A 13 26.61 -46.29 2.35
C PRO A 13 26.51 -44.83 1.89
N ARG A 14 27.63 -44.11 2.03
CA ARG A 14 27.96 -42.82 1.41
C ARG A 14 27.87 -42.92 -0.12
N ARG A 15 27.12 -42.01 -0.76
CA ARG A 15 27.27 -41.66 -2.18
C ARG A 15 28.17 -40.43 -2.30
N GLU A 16 29.17 -40.54 -3.15
CA GLU A 16 30.03 -39.45 -3.62
C GLU A 16 29.25 -38.56 -4.62
N PRO A 17 29.57 -37.25 -4.73
CA PRO A 17 28.96 -36.35 -5.71
C PRO A 17 29.80 -36.30 -7.00
N ASP A 18 29.23 -36.78 -8.11
CA ASP A 18 29.80 -36.61 -9.45
C ASP A 18 29.24 -35.35 -10.14
N ASN A 19 30.16 -34.43 -10.42
CA ASN A 19 30.31 -33.63 -11.64
C ASN A 19 29.04 -33.09 -12.35
N ILE A 20 28.72 -31.82 -12.09
CA ILE A 20 27.88 -30.98 -12.97
C ILE A 20 28.77 -29.88 -13.58
N PRO A 21 28.94 -29.80 -14.91
CA PRO A 21 29.69 -28.73 -15.57
C PRO A 21 28.86 -27.43 -15.68
N ALA A 22 29.55 -26.29 -15.55
CA ALA A 22 29.00 -24.94 -15.64
C ALA A 22 28.45 -24.58 -17.04
N PRO A 23 27.40 -23.74 -17.15
CA PRO A 23 26.90 -23.26 -18.43
C PRO A 23 27.85 -22.22 -19.05
N ARG A 24 28.31 -22.50 -20.27
CA ARG A 24 29.06 -21.58 -21.14
C ARG A 24 28.12 -20.58 -21.82
N ARG A 25 28.56 -19.32 -21.89
CA ARG A 25 28.01 -18.25 -22.73
C ARG A 25 28.40 -18.48 -24.20
N ASP A 26 27.46 -18.36 -25.11
CA ASP A 26 27.72 -18.18 -26.55
C ASP A 26 27.79 -16.67 -26.90
N PRO A 27 28.72 -16.25 -27.76
CA PRO A 27 28.78 -14.90 -28.32
C PRO A 27 28.27 -14.84 -29.77
N GLU A 28 27.76 -13.65 -30.15
CA GLU A 28 27.64 -13.10 -31.52
C GLU A 28 26.54 -13.60 -32.47
N ALA A 29 25.53 -12.75 -32.72
CA ALA A 29 24.86 -12.55 -34.02
C ALA A 29 24.14 -11.18 -34.05
N TRP A 30 24.76 -10.15 -34.63
CA TRP A 30 24.47 -9.55 -35.95
C TRP A 30 23.26 -8.60 -36.02
N THR A 31 23.56 -7.30 -36.07
CA THR A 31 22.66 -6.17 -36.38
C THR A 31 22.79 -5.76 -37.85
N PRO A 32 21.71 -5.37 -38.56
CA PRO A 32 21.81 -4.70 -39.86
C PRO A 32 21.88 -3.15 -39.72
N PRO A 33 22.59 -2.42 -40.61
CA PRO A 33 22.76 -0.95 -40.52
C PRO A 33 21.97 -0.14 -41.57
N HIS A 34 21.79 1.16 -41.24
CA HIS A 34 21.72 2.40 -42.08
C HIS A 34 20.57 3.35 -41.68
N ARG A 35 20.87 4.55 -41.10
CA ARG A 35 21.11 5.89 -41.73
C ARG A 35 19.84 6.49 -42.38
N ASP A 36 19.43 7.75 -42.24
CA ASP A 36 19.99 9.01 -41.66
C ASP A 36 18.81 10.07 -41.57
N PRO A 37 19.01 11.36 -41.22
CA PRO A 37 18.16 12.16 -40.32
C PRO A 37 17.28 13.25 -40.99
N ASP A 38 16.35 13.83 -40.21
CA ASP A 38 16.16 15.29 -40.02
C ASP A 38 14.77 15.59 -39.44
N SER A 39 14.72 16.12 -38.21
CA SER A 39 13.60 16.92 -37.68
C SER A 39 14.08 17.68 -36.45
N ASN A 40 14.59 18.90 -36.67
CA ASN A 40 14.74 19.91 -35.64
C ASN A 40 13.35 20.31 -35.12
N LEU A 41 13.03 19.99 -33.88
CA LEU A 41 11.95 20.64 -33.13
C LEU A 41 12.42 20.92 -31.69
N ASP A 42 12.09 22.12 -31.24
CA ASP A 42 12.37 22.74 -29.94
C ASP A 42 12.32 21.77 -28.74
N HIS A 43 13.41 21.74 -27.98
CA HIS A 43 13.47 21.04 -26.70
C HIS A 43 13.18 22.01 -25.55
N THR A 44 11.92 22.07 -25.13
CA THR A 44 11.60 22.33 -23.73
C THR A 44 11.70 21.00 -22.95
N PRO A 45 12.43 20.93 -21.81
CA PRO A 45 12.55 19.68 -21.05
C PRO A 45 11.18 19.23 -20.52
N HIS A 46 10.78 18.00 -20.84
CA HIS A 46 9.59 17.35 -20.29
C HIS A 46 9.92 16.79 -18.89
N PRO A 47 9.03 16.89 -17.89
CA PRO A 47 9.26 16.38 -16.53
C PRO A 47 9.41 14.85 -16.41
N ASP A 48 9.27 14.10 -17.50
CA ASP A 48 9.33 12.63 -17.51
C ASP A 48 10.62 12.06 -18.15
N GLN A 49 11.62 12.90 -18.43
CA GLN A 49 12.89 12.39 -18.95
C GLN A 49 13.70 11.72 -17.82
N PRO A 50 14.06 10.43 -17.95
CA PRO A 50 14.85 9.74 -16.94
C PRO A 50 16.18 10.46 -16.75
N HIS A 51 16.57 10.67 -15.49
CA HIS A 51 17.89 11.18 -15.17
C HIS A 51 18.93 10.21 -15.77
N PRO A 52 19.99 10.68 -16.45
CA PRO A 52 20.92 9.79 -17.16
C PRO A 52 21.61 8.74 -16.28
N ASP A 53 21.58 8.93 -14.95
CA ASP A 53 22.18 8.02 -13.96
C ASP A 53 21.15 7.13 -13.23
N GLN A 54 19.86 7.26 -13.53
CA GLN A 54 18.83 6.41 -12.94
C GLN A 54 18.80 5.06 -13.68
N PRO A 55 19.08 3.92 -13.02
CA PRO A 55 18.95 2.63 -13.65
C PRO A 55 17.49 2.41 -14.06
N SER A 56 17.31 1.70 -15.16
CA SER A 56 15.98 1.27 -15.57
C SER A 56 15.31 0.50 -14.43
N ILE A 57 13.97 0.56 -14.39
CA ILE A 57 13.23 -0.13 -13.33
C ILE A 57 13.48 -1.66 -13.35
N ASP A 58 13.75 -2.23 -14.53
CA ASP A 58 14.11 -3.64 -14.68
C ASP A 58 15.50 -3.94 -14.09
N GLU A 59 16.46 -3.03 -14.23
CA GLU A 59 17.78 -3.16 -13.59
C GLU A 59 17.70 -3.04 -12.06
N ALA A 60 16.86 -2.12 -11.56
CA ALA A 60 16.60 -2.00 -10.13
C ALA A 60 15.92 -3.26 -9.58
N HIS A 61 14.93 -3.80 -10.31
CA HIS A 61 14.32 -5.09 -9.99
C HIS A 61 15.32 -6.25 -10.05
N ALA A 62 16.20 -6.31 -11.03
CA ALA A 62 17.20 -7.38 -11.10
C ALA A 62 18.14 -7.39 -9.86
N ARG A 63 18.38 -6.23 -9.25
CA ARG A 63 19.22 -6.10 -8.05
C ARG A 63 18.45 -6.31 -6.74
N HIS A 64 17.26 -5.72 -6.63
CA HIS A 64 16.51 -5.61 -5.36
C HIS A 64 15.18 -6.36 -5.34
N GLY A 65 14.72 -6.84 -6.50
CA GLY A 65 13.48 -7.58 -6.67
C GLY A 65 13.64 -9.06 -6.34
N GLU A 66 12.63 -9.62 -5.69
CA GLU A 66 12.52 -11.06 -5.45
C GLU A 66 11.08 -11.56 -5.36
N THR A 67 10.87 -12.79 -5.78
CA THR A 67 9.60 -13.50 -5.59
C THR A 67 9.48 -13.97 -4.16
N THR A 68 8.30 -13.80 -3.57
CA THR A 68 7.93 -14.23 -2.22
C THR A 68 6.72 -15.17 -2.31
N PRO A 69 6.37 -15.89 -1.23
CA PRO A 69 5.14 -16.68 -1.22
C PRO A 69 3.87 -15.87 -1.53
N ALA A 70 3.82 -14.59 -1.13
CA ALA A 70 2.66 -13.72 -1.32
C ALA A 70 2.66 -12.92 -2.65
N GLY A 71 3.78 -12.89 -3.37
CA GLY A 71 3.94 -12.15 -4.63
C GLY A 71 5.39 -11.73 -4.88
N ILE A 72 5.65 -10.42 -4.79
CA ILE A 72 6.95 -9.82 -5.09
C ILE A 72 7.38 -8.84 -4.01
N SER A 73 8.68 -8.75 -3.77
CA SER A 73 9.29 -7.76 -2.89
C SER A 73 10.45 -7.04 -3.57
N HIS A 74 10.66 -5.79 -3.21
CA HIS A 74 11.80 -4.98 -3.64
C HIS A 74 12.79 -4.64 -2.51
N HIS A 75 12.81 -5.48 -1.46
CA HIS A 75 13.71 -5.34 -0.30
C HIS A 75 14.88 -6.35 -0.33
N ARG A 76 15.17 -7.02 -1.46
CA ARG A 76 16.30 -7.94 -1.52
C ARG A 76 17.61 -7.20 -1.24
N GLY A 77 18.40 -7.78 -0.33
CA GLY A 77 19.68 -7.23 0.11
C GLY A 77 19.57 -6.22 1.24
N ASP A 78 18.35 -5.85 1.65
CA ASP A 78 18.12 -5.07 2.85
C ASP A 78 18.33 -5.96 4.10
N PRO A 79 19.33 -5.67 4.95
CA PRO A 79 19.62 -6.51 6.11
C PRO A 79 18.53 -6.47 7.18
N THR A 80 17.63 -5.48 7.15
CA THR A 80 16.57 -5.28 8.13
C THR A 80 15.19 -5.73 7.63
N MET A 81 14.93 -5.61 6.33
CA MET A 81 13.62 -5.90 5.74
C MET A 81 13.60 -7.11 4.81
N GLY A 82 14.73 -7.57 4.27
CA GLY A 82 14.75 -8.59 3.22
C GLY A 82 14.10 -9.93 3.59
N ASP A 83 14.04 -10.29 4.87
CA ASP A 83 13.39 -11.55 5.31
C ASP A 83 11.87 -11.41 5.55
N LEU A 84 11.35 -10.22 5.83
CA LEU A 84 9.95 -10.02 6.21
C LEU A 84 8.95 -10.37 5.09
N PRO A 85 9.19 -10.01 3.82
CA PRO A 85 8.29 -10.37 2.73
C PRO A 85 8.10 -11.89 2.56
N HIS A 86 9.09 -12.71 2.94
CA HIS A 86 8.99 -14.18 2.89
C HIS A 86 8.11 -14.76 3.99
N ARG A 87 7.84 -13.99 5.04
CA ARG A 87 6.97 -14.38 6.16
C ARG A 87 5.50 -14.09 5.88
N VAL A 88 5.21 -13.13 4.99
CA VAL A 88 3.83 -12.75 4.64
C VAL A 88 3.12 -13.93 3.99
N PRO A 89 1.99 -14.41 4.55
CA PRO A 89 1.24 -15.50 3.96
C PRO A 89 0.67 -15.13 2.59
N HIS A 90 0.69 -16.10 1.68
CA HIS A 90 -0.01 -16.00 0.41
C HIS A 90 -1.53 -15.81 0.63
N ASP A 91 -2.09 -14.76 0.04
CA ASP A 91 -3.53 -14.54 -0.03
C ASP A 91 -3.97 -14.72 -1.48
N PRO A 92 -4.72 -15.78 -1.83
CA PRO A 92 -5.07 -16.07 -3.23
C PRO A 92 -5.93 -14.98 -3.89
N ARG A 93 -6.49 -14.03 -3.13
CA ARG A 93 -7.27 -12.90 -3.67
C ARG A 93 -6.38 -11.76 -4.16
N TYR A 94 -5.12 -11.71 -3.72
CA TYR A 94 -4.23 -10.59 -4.00
C TYR A 94 -2.87 -11.05 -4.50
N PHE A 95 -2.33 -10.32 -5.45
CA PHE A 95 -0.89 -10.34 -5.71
C PHE A 95 -0.24 -9.30 -4.80
N THR A 96 0.58 -9.74 -3.83
CA THR A 96 1.18 -8.83 -2.86
C THR A 96 2.47 -8.24 -3.42
N ALA A 97 2.57 -6.91 -3.41
CA ALA A 97 3.77 -6.18 -3.79
C ALA A 97 4.28 -5.39 -2.57
N ASP A 98 5.47 -5.77 -2.09
CA ASP A 98 6.14 -5.17 -0.91
C ASP A 98 7.27 -4.23 -1.38
N VAL A 99 7.10 -2.93 -1.17
CA VAL A 99 8.00 -1.88 -1.67
C VAL A 99 7.89 -0.62 -0.81
N HIS A 100 8.99 0.12 -0.68
CA HIS A 100 8.95 1.46 -0.12
C HIS A 100 8.13 2.40 -0.99
N ILE A 101 7.13 3.07 -0.40
CA ILE A 101 6.45 4.18 -1.05
C ILE A 101 6.90 5.46 -0.35
N THR A 102 7.36 6.43 -1.13
CA THR A 102 7.81 7.71 -0.64
C THR A 102 6.62 8.64 -0.38
N PRO A 103 6.76 9.66 0.49
CA PRO A 103 5.67 10.59 0.78
C PRO A 103 5.09 11.30 -0.45
N ASP A 104 5.90 11.52 -1.48
CA ASP A 104 5.53 12.13 -2.77
C ASP A 104 4.92 11.13 -3.77
N GLY A 105 4.61 9.90 -3.35
CA GLY A 105 3.87 8.94 -4.17
C GLY A 105 4.72 8.27 -5.25
N HIS A 106 5.96 7.89 -4.92
CA HIS A 106 6.82 7.08 -5.78
C HIS A 106 7.22 5.76 -5.10
N ALA A 107 7.46 4.72 -5.91
CA ALA A 107 8.03 3.47 -5.44
C ALA A 107 9.55 3.59 -5.38
N ARG A 108 10.15 3.37 -4.21
CA ARG A 108 11.60 3.36 -4.05
C ARG A 108 12.15 1.94 -4.07
N ILE A 109 13.02 1.66 -5.04
CA ILE A 109 13.72 0.38 -5.21
C ILE A 109 15.22 0.67 -5.16
N GLY A 110 15.90 0.20 -4.12
CA GLY A 110 17.25 0.65 -3.81
C GLY A 110 17.29 2.16 -3.55
N ASN A 111 18.17 2.88 -4.24
CA ASN A 111 18.32 4.34 -4.10
C ASN A 111 17.58 5.14 -5.19
N HIS A 112 16.61 4.54 -5.86
CA HIS A 112 15.92 5.14 -7.00
C HIS A 112 14.40 5.11 -6.82
N THR A 113 13.73 6.18 -7.26
CA THR A 113 12.28 6.36 -7.19
C THR A 113 11.65 6.17 -8.56
N TYR A 114 10.49 5.53 -8.60
CA TYR A 114 9.77 5.18 -9.82
C TYR A 114 8.31 5.58 -9.69
N THR A 115 7.70 6.03 -10.79
CA THR A 115 6.28 6.40 -10.77
C THR A 115 5.39 5.17 -10.56
N PRO A 116 4.14 5.35 -10.10
CA PRO A 116 3.17 4.25 -10.01
C PRO A 116 3.00 3.49 -11.33
N GLU A 117 3.07 4.18 -12.48
CA GLU A 117 2.90 3.60 -13.81
C GLU A 117 4.10 2.71 -14.18
N GLN A 118 5.32 3.22 -13.97
CA GLN A 118 6.54 2.45 -14.18
C GLN A 118 6.55 1.19 -13.30
N TYR A 119 6.12 1.33 -12.04
CA TYR A 119 6.02 0.21 -11.12
C TYR A 119 4.94 -0.80 -11.55
N GLY A 120 3.77 -0.36 -11.97
CA GLY A 120 2.73 -1.25 -12.50
C GLY A 120 3.19 -2.04 -13.73
N ASP A 121 3.95 -1.42 -14.63
CA ASP A 121 4.53 -2.09 -15.79
C ASP A 121 5.59 -3.13 -15.38
N LEU A 122 6.39 -2.83 -14.36
CA LEU A 122 7.30 -3.80 -13.76
C LEU A 122 6.52 -5.01 -13.22
N LEU A 123 5.46 -4.81 -12.44
CA LEU A 123 4.69 -5.91 -11.86
C LEU A 123 4.16 -6.88 -12.94
N ARG A 124 3.63 -6.34 -14.05
CA ARG A 124 3.15 -7.15 -15.19
C ARG A 124 4.23 -8.04 -15.80
N ARG A 125 5.49 -7.58 -15.85
CA ARG A 125 6.62 -8.35 -16.36
C ARG A 125 7.13 -9.41 -15.38
N HIS A 126 6.82 -9.28 -14.09
CA HIS A 126 7.44 -10.04 -13.00
C HIS A 126 6.44 -10.85 -12.17
N GLY A 127 5.53 -11.57 -12.84
CA GLY A 127 4.72 -12.63 -12.24
C GLY A 127 3.30 -12.22 -11.84
N TRP A 128 2.95 -10.93 -11.93
CA TRP A 128 1.56 -10.51 -11.84
C TRP A 128 0.83 -10.80 -13.16
N ASN A 129 -0.38 -11.36 -13.07
CA ASN A 129 -1.16 -11.81 -14.23
C ASN A 129 -1.98 -10.69 -14.92
N GLY A 130 -1.82 -9.44 -14.48
CA GLY A 130 -2.51 -8.28 -15.05
C GLY A 130 -3.95 -8.07 -14.61
N HIS A 131 -4.54 -8.94 -13.78
CA HIS A 131 -5.94 -8.84 -13.39
C HIS A 131 -6.24 -9.19 -11.92
N THR A 132 -5.39 -9.97 -11.24
CA THR A 132 -5.55 -10.20 -9.80
C THR A 132 -5.38 -8.86 -9.05
N PRO A 133 -6.28 -8.49 -8.12
CA PRO A 133 -6.10 -7.31 -7.29
C PRO A 133 -4.72 -7.24 -6.64
N LEU A 134 -4.15 -6.04 -6.54
CA LEU A 134 -2.85 -5.81 -5.91
C LEU A 134 -3.06 -5.52 -4.43
N ARG A 135 -2.24 -6.13 -3.56
CA ARG A 135 -2.09 -5.71 -2.15
C ARG A 135 -0.73 -5.06 -1.98
N LEU A 136 -0.70 -3.75 -1.79
CA LEU A 136 0.51 -2.99 -1.54
C LEU A 136 0.88 -3.05 -0.06
N ILE A 137 2.10 -3.49 0.24
CA ILE A 137 2.73 -3.30 1.55
C ILE A 137 3.74 -2.18 1.36
N GLY A 138 3.27 -0.95 1.50
CA GLY A 138 4.05 0.26 1.31
C GLY A 138 3.40 1.41 2.06
N CYS A 139 4.19 2.27 2.69
CA CYS A 139 3.69 3.25 3.63
C CYS A 139 2.85 4.33 2.96
N ASP A 140 1.73 4.68 3.60
CA ASP A 140 0.88 5.81 3.24
C ASP A 140 0.36 5.75 1.78
N ALA A 141 0.41 4.56 1.16
CA ALA A 141 0.15 4.36 -0.26
C ALA A 141 -1.32 4.65 -0.63
N ALA A 142 -2.23 4.56 0.34
CA ALA A 142 -3.63 4.94 0.15
C ALA A 142 -3.85 6.46 0.21
N THR A 143 -2.95 7.21 0.86
CA THR A 143 -3.12 8.65 1.15
C THR A 143 -2.24 9.56 0.30
N ASN A 144 -1.22 9.04 -0.39
CA ASN A 144 -0.29 9.81 -1.23
C ASN A 144 -0.51 9.63 -2.75
N ASP A 145 -1.74 9.29 -3.17
CA ASP A 145 -2.17 9.07 -4.57
C ASP A 145 -1.50 7.89 -5.31
N PHE A 146 -0.49 7.24 -4.71
CA PHE A 146 0.22 6.12 -5.34
C PHE A 146 -0.72 4.97 -5.73
N ALA A 147 -1.53 4.48 -4.77
CA ALA A 147 -2.44 3.36 -5.00
C ALA A 147 -3.54 3.68 -6.02
N HIS A 148 -4.03 4.91 -6.02
CA HIS A 148 -5.03 5.39 -6.97
C HIS A 148 -4.51 5.42 -8.41
N ARG A 149 -3.32 6.02 -8.61
CA ARG A 149 -2.65 6.03 -9.91
C ARG A 149 -2.28 4.64 -10.39
N LEU A 150 -1.76 3.80 -9.49
CA LEU A 150 -1.44 2.41 -9.81
C LEU A 150 -2.71 1.65 -10.24
N SER A 151 -3.84 1.82 -9.55
CA SER A 151 -5.11 1.16 -9.87
C SER A 151 -5.60 1.53 -11.27
N ARG A 152 -5.62 2.83 -11.60
CA ARG A 152 -5.98 3.33 -12.93
C ARG A 152 -5.06 2.81 -14.04
N HIS A 153 -3.75 2.85 -13.81
CA HIS A 153 -2.76 2.38 -14.80
C HIS A 153 -2.83 0.88 -15.02
N THR A 154 -3.01 0.13 -13.93
CA THR A 154 -3.00 -1.33 -13.96
C THR A 154 -4.31 -1.91 -14.47
N GLY A 155 -5.43 -1.22 -14.24
CA GLY A 155 -6.78 -1.71 -14.50
C GLY A 155 -7.29 -2.71 -13.45
N ALA A 156 -6.59 -2.83 -12.31
CA ALA A 156 -6.93 -3.74 -11.23
C ALA A 156 -7.10 -2.99 -9.91
N ASP A 157 -7.94 -3.52 -9.01
CA ASP A 157 -8.09 -2.98 -7.66
C ASP A 157 -6.76 -2.99 -6.91
N VAL A 158 -6.48 -1.93 -6.16
CA VAL A 158 -5.28 -1.80 -5.32
C VAL A 158 -5.66 -1.58 -3.87
N LEU A 159 -5.39 -2.58 -3.04
CA LEU A 159 -5.53 -2.51 -1.59
C LEU A 159 -4.25 -1.92 -0.96
N ALA A 160 -4.37 -0.82 -0.25
CA ALA A 160 -3.25 -0.08 0.32
C ALA A 160 -3.54 0.44 1.74
N PRO A 161 -2.51 0.60 2.58
CA PRO A 161 -2.66 1.14 3.93
C PRO A 161 -2.68 2.68 3.93
N THR A 162 -3.41 3.27 4.89
CA THR A 162 -3.47 4.74 5.11
C THR A 162 -2.36 5.27 6.01
N LYS A 163 -1.58 4.38 6.61
CA LYS A 163 -0.48 4.68 7.54
C LYS A 163 0.72 3.79 7.23
N PRO A 164 1.86 3.95 7.93
CA PRO A 164 3.00 3.06 7.72
C PRO A 164 2.64 1.58 7.89
N ALA A 165 3.13 0.77 6.96
CA ALA A 165 2.86 -0.66 6.90
C ALA A 165 3.90 -1.43 7.71
N TRP A 166 3.45 -2.32 8.58
CA TRP A 166 4.28 -3.12 9.45
C TRP A 166 4.13 -4.60 9.12
N THR A 167 5.25 -5.32 9.21
CA THR A 167 5.23 -6.78 9.22
C THR A 167 6.03 -7.28 10.40
N ASP A 168 5.47 -8.23 11.12
CA ASP A 168 6.11 -8.82 12.30
C ASP A 168 6.80 -10.16 12.00
N THR A 169 7.29 -10.79 13.06
CA THR A 169 7.98 -12.09 12.99
C THR A 169 7.09 -13.25 12.55
N HIS A 170 5.78 -13.10 12.63
CA HIS A 170 4.80 -14.10 12.21
C HIS A 170 4.24 -13.82 10.81
N GLY A 171 4.73 -12.79 10.13
CA GLY A 171 4.23 -12.38 8.82
C GLY A 171 2.86 -11.70 8.86
N ARG A 172 2.41 -11.26 10.04
CA ARG A 172 1.19 -10.46 10.19
C ARG A 172 1.43 -9.09 9.58
N VAL A 173 0.52 -8.65 8.72
CA VAL A 173 0.60 -7.35 8.05
C VAL A 173 -0.49 -6.43 8.61
N TYR A 174 -0.07 -5.27 9.08
CA TYR A 174 -0.97 -4.27 9.66
C TYR A 174 -0.41 -2.87 9.42
N THR A 175 -1.22 -1.86 9.68
CA THR A 175 -0.90 -0.45 9.48
C THR A 175 -1.16 0.33 10.76
N SER A 176 -0.18 1.12 11.17
CA SER A 176 -0.21 1.82 12.45
C SER A 176 0.76 2.99 12.46
N ASP A 177 0.47 3.99 13.28
CA ASP A 177 1.43 5.03 13.60
C ASP A 177 2.71 4.42 14.19
N ALA A 178 3.84 5.08 13.96
CA ALA A 178 5.08 4.72 14.65
C ALA A 178 5.17 5.44 16.00
N GLU A 179 5.57 4.68 17.02
CA GLU A 179 6.00 5.19 18.31
C GLU A 179 7.52 5.03 18.41
N LEU A 180 8.20 6.04 18.94
CA LEU A 180 9.64 6.00 19.17
C LEU A 180 9.88 5.45 20.57
N ALA A 181 10.63 4.35 20.66
CA ALA A 181 11.12 3.85 21.93
C ALA A 181 12.23 4.75 22.48
N PRO A 182 12.55 4.68 23.79
CA PRO A 182 13.62 5.48 24.38
C PRO A 182 15.00 5.33 23.72
N ASP A 183 15.24 4.25 22.98
CA ASP A 183 16.46 4.00 22.21
C ASP A 183 16.41 4.56 20.77
N GLY A 184 15.35 5.30 20.43
CA GLY A 184 15.10 5.85 19.09
C GLY A 184 14.56 4.83 18.09
N THR A 185 14.35 3.57 18.49
CA THR A 185 13.78 2.57 17.58
C THR A 185 12.28 2.80 17.38
N ARG A 186 11.86 2.80 16.12
CA ARG A 186 10.43 2.89 15.76
C ARG A 186 9.78 1.52 15.99
N HIS A 187 8.68 1.52 16.73
CA HIS A 187 7.79 0.39 16.90
C HIS A 187 6.37 0.80 16.52
N PRO A 188 5.50 -0.13 16.08
CA PRO A 188 4.13 0.23 15.78
C PRO A 188 3.38 0.55 17.06
N ARG A 189 2.48 1.53 17.00
CA ARG A 189 1.43 1.68 18.00
C ARG A 189 0.56 0.41 18.00
N ILE A 190 0.29 -0.12 19.20
CA ILE A 190 -0.56 -1.30 19.40
C ILE A 190 -1.68 -0.94 20.41
N PRO A 191 -2.96 -1.19 20.10
CA PRO A 191 -3.48 -1.83 18.88
C PRO A 191 -3.22 -0.97 17.62
N PRO A 192 -3.08 -1.59 16.43
CA PRO A 192 -2.92 -0.88 15.17
C PRO A 192 -4.05 0.13 14.95
N ASN A 193 -3.71 1.32 14.45
CA ASN A 193 -4.66 2.42 14.34
C ASN A 193 -4.70 3.07 12.94
N GLY A 194 -4.25 2.36 11.90
CA GLY A 194 -4.47 2.74 10.52
C GLY A 194 -5.68 2.02 9.91
N GLU A 195 -5.90 2.27 8.62
CA GLU A 195 -6.97 1.68 7.83
C GLU A 195 -6.41 1.10 6.54
N TRP A 196 -7.13 0.16 5.94
CA TRP A 196 -6.84 -0.32 4.59
C TRP A 196 -7.93 0.13 3.64
N HIS A 197 -7.54 0.75 2.53
CA HIS A 197 -8.46 1.23 1.49
C HIS A 197 -8.20 0.45 0.20
N THR A 198 -9.27 0.15 -0.53
CA THR A 198 -9.20 -0.40 -1.89
C THR A 198 -9.48 0.71 -2.88
N HIS A 199 -8.53 0.97 -3.77
CA HIS A 199 -8.65 1.93 -4.87
C HIS A 199 -9.05 1.20 -6.14
N HIS A 200 -10.13 1.65 -6.76
CA HIS A 200 -10.71 1.04 -7.93
C HIS A 200 -10.24 1.73 -9.22
N PRO A 201 -10.17 1.01 -10.36
CA PRO A 201 -9.74 1.59 -11.63
C PRO A 201 -10.64 2.73 -12.13
N ASP A 202 -11.90 2.77 -11.70
CA ASP A 202 -12.84 3.86 -12.01
C ASP A 202 -12.56 5.15 -11.21
N GLY A 203 -11.58 5.11 -10.31
CA GLY A 203 -11.17 6.20 -9.45
C GLY A 203 -11.97 6.33 -8.15
N THR A 204 -12.87 5.41 -7.86
CA THR A 204 -13.51 5.33 -6.54
C THR A 204 -12.57 4.67 -5.52
N THR A 205 -12.81 4.92 -4.24
CA THR A 205 -12.04 4.31 -3.14
C THR A 205 -13.01 3.83 -2.07
N THR A 206 -12.78 2.62 -1.56
CA THR A 206 -13.59 2.02 -0.51
C THR A 206 -12.74 1.61 0.69
N THR A 207 -13.15 2.01 1.89
CA THR A 207 -12.52 1.55 3.12
C THR A 207 -12.78 0.06 3.30
N THR A 208 -11.72 -0.74 3.40
CA THR A 208 -11.79 -2.21 3.46
C THR A 208 -11.74 -2.72 4.90
N THR A 209 -10.85 -2.18 5.74
CA THR A 209 -10.77 -2.48 7.18
C THR A 209 -10.36 -1.26 7.99
N ASN A 210 -10.89 -1.15 9.22
CA ASN A 210 -10.63 -0.04 10.15
C ASN A 210 -9.89 -0.47 11.42
N ASP A 211 -9.54 -1.76 11.53
CA ASP A 211 -8.85 -2.33 12.68
C ASP A 211 -7.33 -2.34 12.54
N GLY A 212 -6.80 -1.65 11.51
CA GLY A 212 -5.40 -1.62 11.13
C GLY A 212 -4.83 -2.91 10.56
N TYR A 213 -5.57 -4.03 10.56
CA TYR A 213 -5.07 -5.28 9.99
C TYR A 213 -5.40 -5.39 8.51
N ALA A 214 -4.48 -6.00 7.75
CA ALA A 214 -4.78 -6.35 6.37
C ALA A 214 -6.03 -7.28 6.33
N PRO A 215 -6.90 -7.14 5.32
CA PRO A 215 -8.06 -8.01 5.15
C PRO A 215 -7.70 -9.50 5.23
N ASN A 216 -8.57 -10.31 5.85
CA ASN A 216 -8.36 -11.73 6.17
C ASN A 216 -7.22 -12.05 7.14
N THR A 217 -6.68 -11.07 7.87
CA THR A 217 -5.87 -11.39 9.06
C THR A 217 -6.73 -12.23 10.02
N PRO A 218 -6.30 -13.45 10.41
CA PRO A 218 -7.04 -14.29 11.34
C PRO A 218 -7.33 -13.60 12.67
N ASP A 219 -8.51 -13.80 13.26
CA ASP A 219 -8.87 -13.09 14.51
C ASP A 219 -7.88 -13.37 15.65
N ASN A 220 -7.33 -14.60 15.74
CA ASN A 220 -6.30 -14.92 16.72
C ASN A 220 -5.01 -14.13 16.49
N HIS A 221 -4.70 -13.75 15.24
CA HIS A 221 -3.58 -12.87 14.95
C HIS A 221 -3.86 -11.46 15.45
N LYS A 222 -5.11 -10.98 15.41
CA LYS A 222 -5.52 -9.65 15.88
C LYS A 222 -5.55 -9.54 17.41
N THR A 223 -5.94 -10.61 18.10
CA THR A 223 -6.06 -10.64 19.57
C THR A 223 -4.74 -10.92 20.29
N ASP A 224 -3.80 -11.63 19.64
CA ASP A 224 -2.50 -12.01 20.21
C ASP A 224 -1.39 -10.97 19.92
N HIS A 225 -1.78 -9.71 19.71
CA HIS A 225 -0.86 -8.59 19.47
C HIS A 225 -0.57 -7.86 20.78
N THR A 226 0.02 -8.56 21.76
CA THR A 226 0.39 -7.95 23.05
C THR A 226 1.79 -7.33 23.04
N THR A 227 2.63 -7.63 22.05
CA THR A 227 3.97 -7.04 21.95
C THR A 227 4.30 -6.53 20.54
N PRO A 228 4.94 -5.36 20.42
CA PRO A 228 5.47 -4.83 19.15
C PRO A 228 6.77 -5.53 18.71
N ASP A 229 7.24 -6.54 19.44
CA ASP A 229 8.56 -7.14 19.26
C ASP A 229 8.72 -7.79 17.87
N GLY A 230 9.71 -7.30 17.13
CA GLY A 230 10.07 -7.82 15.81
C GLY A 230 9.21 -7.30 14.65
N ALA A 231 8.28 -6.37 14.92
CA ALA A 231 7.63 -5.60 13.87
C ALA A 231 8.60 -4.59 13.25
N ARG A 232 8.61 -4.50 11.93
CA ARG A 232 9.39 -3.48 11.19
C ARG A 232 8.49 -2.71 10.24
N ASP A 233 8.66 -1.40 10.27
CA ASP A 233 8.00 -0.46 9.37
C ASP A 233 8.66 -0.50 7.98
N ARG A 234 7.87 -0.42 6.92
CA ARG A 234 8.34 -0.14 5.56
C ARG A 234 8.63 1.35 5.33
N GLY A 235 8.33 2.22 6.28
CA GLY A 235 8.48 3.67 6.15
C GLY A 235 9.82 4.15 6.64
N GLN A 236 10.61 3.29 7.29
CA GLN A 236 11.99 3.66 7.59
C GLN A 236 12.71 3.80 6.25
N GLN A 237 12.95 5.06 5.86
CA GLN A 237 14.15 5.37 5.12
C GLN A 237 15.27 4.66 5.87
N ASP A 238 16.01 3.78 5.19
CA ASP A 238 17.17 3.18 5.79
C ASP A 238 17.96 4.34 6.41
N GLY A 239 17.96 4.42 7.74
CA GLY A 239 18.55 5.51 8.52
C GLY A 239 17.85 6.86 8.36
N GLY A 240 17.28 7.38 9.45
CA GLY A 240 17.15 8.82 9.66
C GLY A 240 18.50 9.54 9.81
N SER A 241 19.62 8.86 9.51
CA SER A 241 20.83 9.53 9.08
C SER A 241 20.75 9.60 7.56
N ASP A 242 20.73 10.83 7.04
CA ASP A 242 20.99 11.10 5.63
C ASP A 242 22.05 10.12 5.14
N TRP A 243 21.93 9.54 3.95
CA TRP A 243 22.97 8.66 3.44
C TRP A 243 24.34 9.37 3.44
N ARG A 244 24.32 10.71 3.42
CA ARG A 244 25.46 11.60 3.63
C ARG A 244 26.10 11.50 5.02
N ASP A 245 25.38 11.05 6.05
CA ASP A 245 25.86 10.85 7.43
C ASP A 245 26.15 9.37 7.74
N ARG A 246 25.96 8.46 6.78
CA ARG A 246 26.23 7.03 6.97
C ARG A 246 27.70 6.70 6.76
N PRO A 247 28.41 6.18 7.77
CA PRO A 247 29.81 5.83 7.63
C PRO A 247 30.01 4.74 6.58
N GLY A 248 30.96 4.98 5.66
CA GLY A 248 31.36 4.01 4.64
C GLY A 248 31.95 2.73 5.24
N PRO A 249 31.79 1.57 4.59
CA PRO A 249 32.17 0.27 5.16
C PRO A 249 33.69 0.07 5.32
N VAL A 250 34.53 0.84 4.61
CA VAL A 250 36.00 0.72 4.67
C VAL A 250 36.58 1.81 5.55
N THR A 251 36.14 3.05 5.37
CA THR A 251 36.70 4.21 6.08
C THR A 251 36.06 4.47 7.42
N GLY A 252 34.83 4.01 7.64
CA GLY A 252 34.01 4.43 8.77
C GLY A 252 33.65 5.93 8.73
N LYS A 253 33.92 6.64 7.63
CA LYS A 253 33.59 8.05 7.43
C LYS A 253 32.36 8.17 6.54
N SER A 254 31.42 9.02 6.91
CA SER A 254 30.26 9.33 6.07
C SER A 254 30.62 10.21 4.88
N PRO A 255 29.80 10.30 3.82
CA PRO A 255 30.02 11.29 2.76
C PRO A 255 30.23 12.72 3.28
N ASN A 256 29.53 13.15 4.33
CA ASN A 256 29.72 14.44 4.99
C ASN A 256 31.08 14.51 5.72
N ASP A 257 31.48 13.46 6.43
CA ASP A 257 32.83 13.40 7.04
C ASP A 257 33.95 13.43 6.01
N LYS A 258 33.70 12.89 4.81
CA LYS A 258 34.63 12.94 3.67
C LYS A 258 34.64 14.32 3.02
N LEU A 259 33.49 14.99 2.91
CA LEU A 259 33.42 16.35 2.36
C LEU A 259 33.94 17.41 3.34
N ALA A 260 33.98 17.13 4.65
CA ALA A 260 34.64 17.97 5.65
C ALA A 260 36.18 17.82 5.64
N ASP A 261 36.71 16.78 4.99
CA ASP A 261 38.13 16.49 4.88
C ASP A 261 38.72 17.17 3.62
N LEU A 262 39.47 18.25 3.81
CA LEU A 262 40.03 19.03 2.69
C LEU A 262 40.95 18.19 1.80
N ASP A 263 41.66 17.18 2.34
CA ASP A 263 42.52 16.32 1.53
C ASP A 263 41.67 15.40 0.62
N HIS A 264 40.52 14.94 1.13
CA HIS A 264 39.56 14.20 0.32
C HIS A 264 38.96 15.09 -0.77
N VAL A 265 38.56 16.32 -0.43
CA VAL A 265 38.02 17.30 -1.40
C VAL A 265 39.06 17.65 -2.45
N LYS A 266 40.32 17.91 -2.06
CA LYS A 266 41.44 18.17 -2.98
C LYS A 266 41.71 17.04 -3.95
N LYS A 267 41.61 15.81 -3.45
CA LYS A 267 41.87 14.63 -4.26
C LYS A 267 40.72 14.33 -5.22
N HIS A 268 39.49 14.44 -4.74
CA HIS A 268 38.31 13.91 -5.43
C HIS A 268 37.44 14.94 -6.15
N TYR A 269 37.66 16.23 -5.91
CA TYR A 269 36.83 17.29 -6.47
C TYR A 269 37.68 18.43 -7.06
N LEU A 270 37.19 19.01 -8.15
CA LEU A 270 37.65 20.27 -8.73
C LEU A 270 36.73 21.38 -8.22
N VAL A 271 37.30 22.49 -7.77
CA VAL A 271 36.50 23.66 -7.38
C VAL A 271 36.60 24.72 -8.47
N ARG A 272 35.44 25.21 -8.90
CA ARG A 272 35.31 26.27 -9.90
C ARG A 272 34.62 27.46 -9.26
N TYR A 273 35.15 28.66 -9.50
CA TYR A 273 34.44 29.90 -9.17
C TYR A 273 33.69 30.40 -10.42
N THR A 274 32.37 30.38 -10.39
CA THR A 274 31.49 30.85 -11.47
C THR A 274 30.34 31.63 -10.87
N ASN A 275 29.86 32.67 -11.55
CA ASN A 275 28.68 33.43 -11.10
C ASN A 275 28.75 33.92 -9.64
N ASN A 276 29.94 34.32 -9.20
CA ASN A 276 30.21 34.78 -7.84
C ASN A 276 29.99 33.72 -6.74
N ARG A 277 30.10 32.43 -7.08
CA ARG A 277 29.99 31.29 -6.17
C ARG A 277 31.08 30.26 -6.44
N TRP A 278 31.41 29.48 -5.41
CA TRP A 278 32.26 28.29 -5.53
C TRP A 278 31.38 27.06 -5.80
N GLU A 279 31.78 26.24 -6.76
CA GLU A 279 31.11 25.00 -7.16
C GLU A 279 32.11 23.84 -7.09
N LEU A 280 31.71 22.71 -6.50
CA LEU A 280 32.47 21.46 -6.44
C LEU A 280 32.04 20.53 -7.58
N TYR A 281 32.99 20.04 -8.35
CA TYR A 281 32.78 19.06 -9.42
C TYR A 281 33.60 17.82 -9.11
N VAL A 282 33.06 16.62 -9.33
CA VAL A 282 33.85 15.39 -9.19
C VAL A 282 35.03 15.45 -10.17
N ASN A 283 36.24 15.30 -9.65
CA ASN A 283 37.45 15.24 -10.46
C ASN A 283 37.46 13.91 -11.23
N PRO A 284 37.30 13.91 -12.57
CA PRO A 284 37.21 12.69 -13.36
C PRO A 284 38.49 11.84 -13.31
N HIS A 285 39.60 12.39 -12.81
CA HIS A 285 40.88 11.71 -12.67
C HIS A 285 41.19 11.20 -11.25
N SER A 286 40.29 11.41 -10.29
CA SER A 286 40.58 11.13 -8.87
C SER A 286 40.58 9.65 -8.47
N GLY A 287 40.15 8.77 -9.38
CA GLY A 287 39.95 7.35 -9.07
C GLY A 287 38.82 7.13 -8.07
N THR A 288 38.66 5.90 -7.61
CA THR A 288 37.72 5.60 -6.53
C THR A 288 38.22 6.21 -5.21
N ASP A 289 37.29 6.56 -4.34
CA ASP A 289 37.57 6.98 -2.98
C ASP A 289 38.16 5.83 -2.13
N LEU A 290 38.39 6.11 -0.85
CA LEU A 290 38.95 5.14 0.09
C LEU A 290 38.00 3.96 0.39
N ASP A 291 36.72 4.05 0.02
CA ASP A 291 35.74 2.95 0.09
C ASP A 291 35.62 2.18 -1.24
N GLY A 292 36.46 2.49 -2.24
CA GLY A 292 36.42 1.85 -3.55
C GLY A 292 35.22 2.29 -4.40
N ARG A 293 34.57 3.41 -4.06
CA ARG A 293 33.42 3.96 -4.77
C ARG A 293 33.82 5.18 -5.59
N ALA A 294 33.05 5.53 -6.62
CA ALA A 294 33.19 6.84 -7.24
C ALA A 294 32.87 7.92 -6.20
N PRO A 295 33.55 9.09 -6.20
CA PRO A 295 33.21 10.19 -5.30
C PRO A 295 31.77 10.64 -5.53
N ASP A 296 31.05 10.92 -4.45
CA ASP A 296 29.63 11.26 -4.51
C ASP A 296 29.43 12.64 -5.18
N PRO A 297 28.46 12.82 -6.09
CA PRO A 297 28.17 14.12 -6.69
C PRO A 297 27.64 15.11 -5.63
N VAL A 298 28.10 16.36 -5.70
CA VAL A 298 27.72 17.44 -4.77
C VAL A 298 27.06 18.57 -5.56
N ASP A 299 25.83 18.96 -5.20
CA ASP A 299 25.14 20.15 -5.73
C ASP A 299 25.09 21.22 -4.63
N VAL A 300 25.60 22.42 -4.90
CA VAL A 300 25.74 23.52 -3.92
C VAL A 300 24.82 24.71 -4.24
N SER A 301 23.95 25.09 -3.31
CA SER A 301 22.92 26.14 -3.48
C SER A 301 23.32 27.54 -2.94
N PRO A 302 22.82 28.66 -3.51
CA PRO A 302 23.49 29.97 -3.49
C PRO A 302 23.17 30.99 -2.37
N ALA A 303 22.45 30.67 -1.29
CA ALA A 303 21.68 31.71 -0.60
C ALA A 303 22.33 32.51 0.56
N ASP A 304 23.36 32.05 1.30
CA ASP A 304 23.75 32.76 2.54
C ASP A 304 25.26 32.89 2.79
N TRP A 305 25.99 33.61 1.93
CA TRP A 305 27.39 33.95 2.23
C TRP A 305 27.91 35.24 1.58
N GLU A 306 28.71 36.03 2.33
CA GLU A 306 29.59 37.08 1.79
C GLU A 306 31.07 36.60 1.81
N PRO A 307 31.79 36.59 0.67
CA PRO A 307 33.18 36.16 0.63
C PRO A 307 34.16 37.16 1.25
N PRO A 308 35.24 36.69 1.91
CA PRO A 308 36.42 37.52 2.14
C PRO A 308 37.09 37.83 0.78
N LYS A 309 37.15 39.12 0.41
CA LYS A 309 37.86 39.58 -0.80
C LYS A 309 39.37 39.36 -0.62
N ARG A 310 40.00 38.63 -1.56
CA ARG A 310 41.47 38.66 -1.77
C ARG A 310 41.84 39.33 -3.12
N PRO A 311 43.05 39.91 -3.22
CA PRO A 311 43.36 40.93 -4.23
C PRO A 311 43.75 40.42 -5.64
N ASP A 312 43.96 39.12 -5.85
CA ASP A 312 44.62 38.61 -7.06
C ASP A 312 43.81 37.62 -7.92
N GLY A 313 42.57 37.28 -7.52
CA GLY A 313 41.58 36.68 -8.42
C GLY A 313 41.91 35.29 -8.98
N LYS A 314 42.86 34.55 -8.37
CA LYS A 314 43.20 33.16 -8.76
C LYS A 314 43.16 32.27 -7.52
N GLY A 315 42.01 31.67 -7.24
CA GLY A 315 41.92 30.65 -6.20
C GLY A 315 42.20 29.27 -6.80
N ASP A 316 43.41 28.76 -6.56
CA ASP A 316 43.73 27.35 -6.71
C ASP A 316 43.30 26.61 -5.45
N LEU A 317 42.75 25.41 -5.59
CA LEU A 317 42.33 24.57 -4.45
C LEU A 317 43.51 24.31 -3.50
N ASP A 318 44.71 24.21 -4.07
CA ASP A 318 45.97 24.03 -3.33
C ASP A 318 46.28 25.18 -2.36
N SER A 319 45.69 26.36 -2.55
CA SER A 319 45.89 27.52 -1.69
C SER A 319 44.91 27.62 -0.52
N LEU A 320 43.85 26.80 -0.50
CA LEU A 320 42.92 26.72 0.64
C LEU A 320 43.59 25.99 1.81
N THR A 321 43.53 26.61 2.98
CA THR A 321 43.80 25.94 4.26
C THR A 321 42.55 25.23 4.79
N GLN A 322 42.71 24.27 5.69
CA GLN A 322 41.57 23.62 6.37
C GLN A 322 40.66 24.66 7.06
N GLU A 323 41.24 25.71 7.62
CA GLU A 323 40.51 26.80 8.27
C GLU A 323 39.72 27.68 7.27
N ASP A 324 40.21 27.84 6.04
CA ASP A 324 39.47 28.52 4.97
C ASP A 324 38.31 27.64 4.47
N PHE A 325 38.53 26.33 4.45
CA PHE A 325 37.57 25.33 3.99
C PHE A 325 36.42 25.10 4.99
N GLU A 326 36.71 25.03 6.29
CA GLU A 326 35.70 24.93 7.36
C GLU A 326 34.75 26.14 7.42
N LYS A 327 35.13 27.27 6.81
CA LYS A 327 34.29 28.47 6.67
C LYS A 327 33.38 28.43 5.43
N ILE A 328 33.49 27.41 4.58
CA ILE A 328 32.64 27.19 3.41
C ILE A 328 31.41 26.41 3.88
N GLU A 329 30.25 27.07 3.92
CA GLU A 329 28.98 26.38 4.17
C GLU A 329 28.55 25.66 2.88
N LEU A 330 28.63 24.32 2.87
CA LEU A 330 28.16 23.49 1.77
C LEU A 330 26.65 23.25 1.94
N LYS A 331 25.83 23.92 1.12
CA LYS A 331 24.37 23.73 1.12
C LYS A 331 23.94 22.75 0.03
N PHE A 332 23.43 21.59 0.42
CA PHE A 332 22.85 20.60 -0.48
C PHE A 332 21.36 20.91 -0.74
N LYS A 333 20.87 20.54 -1.93
CA LYS A 333 19.47 20.73 -2.32
C LYS A 333 18.64 19.51 -1.90
N ASP A 334 17.72 19.69 -0.96
CA ASP A 334 16.61 18.76 -0.71
C ASP A 334 15.30 19.29 -1.31
N ASP A 335 14.37 18.37 -1.52
CA ASP A 335 13.17 18.46 -2.33
C ASP A 335 12.22 19.61 -1.96
N ARG A 336 11.69 20.27 -2.99
CA ARG A 336 10.67 21.32 -2.83
C ARG A 336 9.35 20.71 -2.36
N GLU A 337 8.87 21.19 -1.23
CA GLU A 337 7.44 21.26 -0.93
C GLU A 337 6.71 22.00 -2.08
N THR A 338 5.71 21.34 -2.65
CA THR A 338 4.82 21.87 -3.68
C THR A 338 3.92 22.96 -3.12
N PHE A 339 4.12 24.19 -3.59
CA PHE A 339 3.16 25.29 -3.44
C PHE A 339 2.08 25.22 -4.54
N ASP A 340 0.85 25.56 -4.15
CA ASP A 340 -0.41 25.62 -4.89
C ASP A 340 -0.32 25.88 -6.41
N SER A 341 -0.95 24.99 -7.19
CA SER A 341 -1.34 25.26 -8.58
C SER A 341 -2.79 25.77 -8.60
N GLN A 342 -2.99 27.08 -8.63
CA GLN A 342 -4.27 27.65 -9.06
C GLN A 342 -4.43 27.56 -10.58
N PRO A 343 -5.63 27.28 -11.11
CA PRO A 343 -5.85 27.18 -12.54
C PRO A 343 -5.95 28.57 -13.19
N LEU A 344 -5.12 28.82 -14.19
CA LEU A 344 -5.24 29.96 -15.10
C LEU A 344 -6.37 29.69 -16.10
N GLU A 345 -7.55 30.29 -15.89
CA GLU A 345 -8.56 30.45 -16.93
C GLU A 345 -8.38 31.79 -17.67
N GLY A 346 -8.28 31.69 -19.00
CA GLY A 346 -9.20 32.39 -19.90
C GLY A 346 -9.06 33.90 -20.07
N SER A 347 -8.39 34.30 -21.14
CA SER A 347 -8.35 35.68 -21.63
C SER A 347 -9.66 36.13 -22.27
N THR A 348 -10.09 37.38 -22.02
CA THR A 348 -10.83 38.21 -22.99
C THR A 348 -10.39 39.68 -22.91
N VAL A 349 -9.55 40.05 -23.87
CA VAL A 349 -9.53 41.26 -24.73
C VAL A 349 -10.11 42.61 -24.22
N HIS A 350 -9.16 43.57 -24.15
CA HIS A 350 -9.20 45.03 -24.41
C HIS A 350 -9.81 46.04 -23.42
N GLY A 351 -8.93 46.91 -22.90
CA GLY A 351 -9.32 48.25 -22.44
C GLY A 351 -8.25 49.04 -21.65
N SER A 352 -7.28 49.64 -22.37
CA SER A 352 -6.53 50.88 -22.02
C SER A 352 -5.69 51.02 -20.72
N ARG A 353 -4.40 51.40 -20.92
CA ARG A 353 -3.59 52.47 -20.25
C ARG A 353 -3.74 52.65 -18.73
N ASP A 354 -2.71 52.57 -17.90
CA ASP A 354 -1.43 53.31 -17.94
C ASP A 354 -0.30 52.60 -17.18
N THR A 355 0.94 52.93 -17.53
CA THR A 355 2.20 52.48 -16.93
C THR A 355 2.46 53.13 -15.56
N LEU A 356 2.78 52.33 -14.53
CA LEU A 356 3.36 52.83 -13.28
C LEU A 356 4.83 53.28 -13.48
N SER A 357 5.25 54.27 -12.71
CA SER A 357 6.57 54.91 -12.84
C SER A 357 7.69 54.12 -12.10
N PRO A 358 8.97 54.28 -12.49
CA PRO A 358 10.10 53.59 -11.85
C PRO A 358 10.27 53.89 -10.33
N GLU A 359 9.70 54.98 -9.83
CA GLU A 359 9.76 55.36 -8.41
C GLU A 359 8.71 54.62 -7.57
N GLU A 360 7.55 54.29 -8.16
CA GLU A 360 6.49 53.49 -7.52
C GLU A 360 6.83 51.99 -7.50
N GLN A 361 7.61 51.53 -8.49
CA GLN A 361 8.12 50.16 -8.52
C GLN A 361 9.22 49.94 -7.46
N TRP A 362 9.99 50.98 -7.13
CA TRP A 362 10.98 50.95 -6.05
C TRP A 362 10.34 50.98 -4.64
N GLU A 363 9.23 51.71 -4.44
CA GLU A 363 8.50 51.67 -3.16
C GLU A 363 7.74 50.34 -2.94
N ALA A 364 7.22 49.70 -4.00
CA ALA A 364 6.62 48.36 -3.90
C ALA A 364 7.66 47.28 -3.54
N ASP A 365 8.86 47.33 -4.13
CA ASP A 365 9.94 46.39 -3.84
C ASP A 365 10.51 46.59 -2.43
N ARG A 366 10.50 47.82 -1.90
CA ARG A 366 10.95 48.11 -0.53
C ARG A 366 9.93 47.70 0.54
N LEU A 367 8.62 47.78 0.27
CA LEU A 367 7.58 47.33 1.19
C LEU A 367 7.42 45.80 1.24
N ALA A 368 7.82 45.08 0.18
CA ALA A 368 7.87 43.61 0.17
C ALA A 368 9.05 43.02 0.98
N HIS A 369 10.10 43.81 1.28
CA HIS A 369 11.33 43.35 1.94
C HIS A 369 11.43 43.62 3.45
N MET A 370 10.34 43.97 4.14
CA MET A 370 10.35 44.07 5.62
C MET A 370 9.12 43.46 6.31
N ARG A 371 9.16 42.14 6.50
CA ARG A 371 8.66 41.49 7.72
C ARG A 371 9.80 40.78 8.46
N PRO A 372 10.61 41.49 9.26
CA PRO A 372 11.51 40.87 10.21
C PRO A 372 10.69 40.53 11.47
N GLY A 373 10.29 39.26 11.63
CA GLY A 373 9.61 38.84 12.86
C GLY A 373 9.14 37.40 12.95
N ALA A 374 8.96 36.68 11.83
CA ALA A 374 8.42 35.32 11.88
C ALA A 374 9.48 34.22 12.04
N GLN A 375 10.72 34.47 11.60
CA GLN A 375 11.72 33.38 11.46
C GLN A 375 12.58 33.13 12.70
N ALA A 376 12.64 34.08 13.65
CA ALA A 376 13.35 33.85 14.92
C ALA A 376 12.53 33.02 15.93
N GLY A 377 11.22 32.81 15.69
CA GLY A 377 10.34 32.08 16.60
C GLY A 377 10.19 30.59 16.29
N TYR A 378 10.33 30.16 15.04
CA TYR A 378 10.05 28.76 14.68
C TYR A 378 11.10 27.76 15.18
N ASN A 379 12.37 28.18 15.32
CA ASN A 379 13.45 27.31 15.80
C ASN A 379 13.49 27.12 17.33
N GLU A 380 12.57 27.73 18.09
CA GLU A 380 12.47 27.56 19.57
C GLU A 380 11.19 26.84 20.02
N ILE A 381 10.25 26.56 19.10
CA ILE A 381 8.92 26.01 19.46
C ILE A 381 8.95 24.48 19.60
N ASP A 382 9.91 23.81 18.97
CA ASP A 382 9.94 22.36 18.99
C ASP A 382 10.59 21.86 20.29
N ALA A 383 9.73 21.50 21.25
CA ALA A 383 10.12 21.07 22.59
C ALA A 383 11.20 19.96 22.62
N PRO A 384 11.19 18.96 21.71
CA PRO A 384 12.25 17.96 21.62
C PRO A 384 13.63 18.57 21.33
N PHE A 385 13.73 19.49 20.36
CA PHE A 385 14.99 20.15 20.01
C PHE A 385 15.52 21.05 21.14
N ALA A 386 14.63 21.66 21.92
CA ALA A 386 15.05 22.45 23.08
C ALA A 386 15.66 21.57 24.18
N VAL A 387 15.09 20.38 24.41
CA VAL A 387 15.63 19.38 25.36
C VAL A 387 16.97 18.84 24.88
N GLU A 388 17.10 18.52 23.59
CA GLU A 388 18.35 18.05 22.98
C GLU A 388 19.48 19.08 23.14
N ARG A 389 19.25 20.35 22.75
CA ARG A 389 20.24 21.42 22.96
C ARG A 389 20.61 21.64 24.43
N ALA A 390 19.70 21.35 25.36
CA ALA A 390 20.01 21.43 26.78
C ALA A 390 20.89 20.24 27.23
N ASN A 391 20.66 19.05 26.68
CA ASN A 391 21.54 17.89 26.88
C ASN A 391 22.94 18.15 26.31
N ASP A 392 23.06 18.71 25.11
CA ASP A 392 24.36 19.06 24.51
C ASP A 392 25.17 20.01 25.41
N LYS A 393 24.49 20.96 26.07
CA LYS A 393 25.14 21.87 27.02
C LYS A 393 25.60 21.16 28.28
N VAL A 394 24.84 20.17 28.76
CA VAL A 394 25.25 19.31 29.89
C VAL A 394 26.47 18.48 29.50
N ASP A 395 26.47 17.88 28.32
CA ASP A 395 27.58 17.07 27.83
C ASP A 395 28.83 17.91 27.59
N ALA A 396 28.70 19.10 27.02
CA ALA A 396 29.80 20.04 26.87
C ALA A 396 30.36 20.50 28.22
N ALA A 397 29.51 20.75 29.22
CA ALA A 397 29.95 21.10 30.57
C ALA A 397 30.63 19.92 31.28
N GLN A 398 30.12 18.70 31.08
CA GLN A 398 30.71 17.48 31.60
C GLN A 398 32.10 17.24 31.01
N LYS A 399 32.25 17.42 29.69
CA LYS A 399 33.55 17.33 29.02
C LYS A 399 34.58 18.31 29.60
N LYS A 400 34.17 19.57 29.87
CA LYS A 400 35.06 20.54 30.53
C LYS A 400 35.44 20.12 31.95
N LEU A 401 34.54 19.48 32.69
CA LEU A 401 34.84 18.94 34.01
C LEU A 401 35.87 17.81 33.91
N ASP A 402 35.74 16.92 32.94
CA ASP A 402 36.68 15.84 32.69
C ASP A 402 38.07 16.37 32.31
N GLU A 403 38.14 17.40 31.45
CA GLU A 403 39.38 18.09 31.08
C GLU A 403 40.03 18.80 32.28
N ALA A 404 39.24 19.46 33.13
CA ALA A 404 39.71 20.11 34.34
C ALA A 404 40.25 19.10 35.37
N ASN A 405 39.58 17.95 35.50
CA ASN A 405 40.03 16.84 36.34
C ASN A 405 41.36 16.27 35.83
N ALA A 406 41.50 16.10 34.51
CA ALA A 406 42.74 15.63 33.89
C ALA A 406 43.92 16.59 34.12
N SER A 407 43.67 17.90 34.20
CA SER A 407 44.73 18.90 34.45
C SER A 407 45.17 19.00 35.91
N GLY A 408 44.37 18.49 36.86
CA GLY A 408 44.66 18.54 38.30
C GLY A 408 44.68 19.95 38.90
N GLU A 409 44.12 20.96 38.23
CA GLU A 409 44.07 22.35 38.73
C GLU A 409 42.77 22.58 39.53
N PRO A 410 42.82 22.75 40.86
CA PRO A 410 41.60 22.82 41.69
C PRO A 410 40.65 23.97 41.32
N ALA A 411 41.19 25.10 40.87
CA ALA A 411 40.39 26.25 40.43
C ALA A 411 39.61 25.96 39.13
N ARG A 412 40.16 25.16 38.21
CA ARG A 412 39.45 24.75 36.99
C ARG A 412 38.35 23.77 37.29
N ILE A 413 38.60 22.81 38.19
CA ILE A 413 37.62 21.81 38.63
C ILE A 413 36.41 22.51 39.25
N SER A 414 36.63 23.38 40.24
CA SER A 414 35.53 24.11 40.90
C SER A 414 34.70 24.95 39.93
N LYS A 415 35.33 25.58 38.93
CA LYS A 415 34.59 26.34 37.90
C LYS A 415 33.80 25.43 36.97
N ALA A 416 34.36 24.29 36.57
CA ALA A 416 33.68 23.34 35.69
C ALA A 416 32.51 22.65 36.40
N GLU A 417 32.62 22.35 37.70
CA GLU A 417 31.50 21.87 38.52
C GLU A 417 30.36 22.89 38.58
N GLU A 418 30.68 24.18 38.73
CA GLU A 418 29.67 25.25 38.70
C GLU A 418 29.00 25.37 37.32
N GLU A 419 29.77 25.26 36.22
CA GLU A 419 29.23 25.26 34.85
C GLU A 419 28.30 24.04 34.61
N LEU A 420 28.69 22.85 35.07
CA LEU A 420 27.87 21.64 34.96
C LEU A 420 26.57 21.76 35.76
N ALA A 421 26.63 22.26 37.00
CA ALA A 421 25.44 22.47 37.82
C ALA A 421 24.46 23.45 37.16
N LYS A 422 24.96 24.54 36.55
CA LYS A 422 24.14 25.50 35.80
C LYS A 422 23.53 24.87 34.54
N ALA A 423 24.29 24.05 33.81
CA ALA A 423 23.80 23.36 32.63
C ALA A 423 22.70 22.35 32.99
N GLN A 424 22.88 21.57 34.05
CA GLN A 424 21.87 20.63 34.56
C GLN A 424 20.60 21.35 35.01
N GLN A 425 20.72 22.44 35.77
CA GLN A 425 19.57 23.26 36.17
C GLN A 425 18.81 23.83 34.96
N ALA A 426 19.54 24.27 33.92
CA ALA A 426 18.93 24.76 32.69
C ALA A 426 18.19 23.65 31.93
N ARG A 427 18.76 22.44 31.85
CA ARG A 427 18.12 21.27 31.26
C ARG A 427 16.85 20.90 32.00
N ASP A 428 16.91 20.77 33.32
CA ASP A 428 15.76 20.35 34.13
C ASP A 428 14.60 21.35 33.99
N LYS A 429 14.91 22.65 33.90
CA LYS A 429 13.92 23.69 33.58
C LYS A 429 13.27 23.49 32.20
N VAL A 430 14.08 23.23 31.17
CA VAL A 430 13.55 23.01 29.80
C VAL A 430 12.70 21.75 29.73
N VAL A 431 13.14 20.67 30.38
CA VAL A 431 12.40 19.40 30.46
C VAL A 431 11.06 19.57 31.18
N ALA A 432 11.03 20.33 32.28
CA ALA A 432 9.80 20.63 33.01
C ALA A 432 8.84 21.50 32.17
N GLU A 433 9.34 22.44 31.37
CA GLU A 433 8.52 23.33 30.53
C GLU A 433 8.06 22.67 29.21
N ALA A 434 8.70 21.59 28.77
CA ALA A 434 8.45 20.96 27.48
C ALA A 434 6.97 20.51 27.27
N PRO A 435 6.30 19.83 28.23
CA PRO A 435 4.90 19.43 28.06
C PRO A 435 3.95 20.63 27.90
N VAL A 436 4.25 21.77 28.55
CA VAL A 436 3.45 22.99 28.41
C VAL A 436 3.59 23.57 27.01
N ARG A 437 4.82 23.65 26.48
CA ARG A 437 5.06 24.14 25.10
C ARG A 437 4.40 23.26 24.05
N GLU A 438 4.46 21.95 24.24
CA GLU A 438 3.79 20.99 23.35
C GLU A 438 2.27 21.17 23.37
N ALA A 439 1.68 21.33 24.55
CA ALA A 439 0.24 21.59 24.68
C ALA A 439 -0.16 22.95 24.07
N GLU A 440 0.65 24.00 24.21
CA GLU A 440 0.44 25.30 23.56
C GLU A 440 0.48 25.18 22.03
N ALA A 441 1.41 24.40 21.48
CA ALA A 441 1.49 24.13 20.04
C ALA A 441 0.26 23.36 19.52
N ARG A 442 -0.23 22.36 20.26
CA ARG A 442 -1.47 21.64 19.91
C ARG A 442 -2.69 22.57 19.91
N LEU A 443 -2.80 23.45 20.90
CA LEU A 443 -3.87 24.46 20.95
C LEU A 443 -3.81 25.42 19.76
N ALA A 444 -2.61 25.90 19.40
CA ALA A 444 -2.43 26.76 18.23
C ALA A 444 -2.90 26.07 16.93
N LYS A 445 -2.53 24.80 16.73
CA LYS A 445 -2.96 24.01 15.57
C LYS A 445 -4.47 23.76 15.54
N ALA A 446 -5.08 23.50 16.70
CA ALA A 446 -6.53 23.34 16.80
C ALA A 446 -7.29 24.63 16.44
N LEU A 447 -6.79 25.79 16.89
CA LEU A 447 -7.37 27.10 16.56
C LEU A 447 -7.21 27.43 15.07
N GLU A 448 -6.08 27.10 14.45
CA GLU A 448 -5.87 27.26 13.01
C GLU A 448 -6.85 26.40 12.20
N SER A 449 -7.04 25.13 12.60
CA SER A 449 -8.03 24.25 11.97
C SER A 449 -9.45 24.80 12.07
N GLN A 450 -9.82 25.40 13.20
CA GLN A 450 -11.12 26.04 13.38
C GLN A 450 -11.29 27.22 12.41
N GLN A 451 -10.27 28.08 12.27
CA GLN A 451 -10.29 29.21 11.33
C GLN A 451 -10.38 28.76 9.87
N GLY A 452 -9.70 27.67 9.51
CA GLY A 452 -9.80 27.05 8.19
C GLY A 452 -11.23 26.60 7.88
N ILE A 453 -11.88 25.90 8.82
CA ILE A 453 -13.27 25.43 8.66
C ILE A 453 -14.25 26.60 8.53
N GLU A 454 -14.09 27.67 9.31
CA GLU A 454 -14.91 28.87 9.18
C GLU A 454 -14.72 29.57 7.84
N SER A 455 -13.48 29.59 7.32
CA SER A 455 -13.18 30.15 6.01
C SER A 455 -13.78 29.31 4.88
N SER A 456 -13.68 27.98 4.96
CA SER A 456 -14.33 27.06 4.01
C SER A 456 -15.85 27.20 4.05
N ARG A 457 -16.45 27.40 5.24
CA ARG A 457 -17.89 27.65 5.37
C ARG A 457 -18.30 28.94 4.65
N ARG A 458 -17.50 30.00 4.75
CA ARG A 458 -17.76 31.27 4.06
C ARG A 458 -17.65 31.11 2.54
N ALA A 459 -16.64 30.39 2.07
CA ALA A 459 -16.45 30.08 0.65
C ALA A 459 -17.59 29.21 0.10
N GLN A 460 -18.01 28.17 0.82
CA GLN A 460 -19.12 27.31 0.41
C GLN A 460 -20.44 28.09 0.35
N ALA A 461 -20.71 28.98 1.31
CA ALA A 461 -21.89 29.84 1.28
C ALA A 461 -21.90 30.77 0.06
N GLU A 462 -20.73 31.27 -0.37
CA GLU A 462 -20.61 32.11 -1.57
C GLU A 462 -20.78 31.28 -2.87
N VAL A 463 -20.30 30.04 -2.89
CA VAL A 463 -20.49 29.09 -4.00
C VAL A 463 -21.97 28.70 -4.11
N ASP A 464 -22.62 28.34 -3.00
CA ASP A 464 -24.03 27.94 -2.98
C ASP A 464 -24.97 29.09 -3.39
N GLU A 465 -24.59 30.35 -3.13
CA GLU A 465 -25.32 31.53 -3.61
C GLU A 465 -25.19 31.74 -5.14
N ARG A 466 -24.12 31.21 -5.77
CA ARG A 466 -23.86 31.35 -7.21
C ARG A 466 -24.44 30.22 -8.08
N PHE A 467 -24.79 29.06 -7.52
CA PHE A 467 -25.28 27.90 -8.30
C PHE A 467 -26.79 27.66 -8.13
N ALA A 468 -27.59 28.31 -8.96
CA ALA A 468 -29.05 28.15 -9.00
C ALA A 468 -29.47 26.91 -9.81
N GLY A 469 -30.10 25.93 -9.14
CA GLY A 469 -30.69 24.76 -9.79
C GLY A 469 -31.44 23.79 -8.87
N ALA A 470 -31.05 23.66 -7.60
CA ALA A 470 -31.83 22.92 -6.60
C ALA A 470 -32.66 23.86 -5.71
N SER A 471 -33.68 23.30 -5.05
CA SER A 471 -34.47 24.03 -4.05
C SER A 471 -33.55 24.73 -3.05
N PRO A 472 -33.63 26.06 -2.89
CA PRO A 472 -32.80 26.80 -1.95
C PRO A 472 -32.88 26.28 -0.50
N GLU A 473 -33.96 25.58 -0.13
CA GLU A 473 -34.12 24.97 1.19
C GLU A 473 -33.34 23.66 1.37
N GLU A 474 -33.19 22.84 0.32
CA GLU A 474 -32.49 21.55 0.40
C GLU A 474 -30.97 21.72 0.38
N ILE A 475 -30.46 22.66 -0.44
CA ILE A 475 -29.05 23.06 -0.42
C ILE A 475 -28.71 23.65 0.94
N ARG A 476 -29.55 24.57 1.45
CA ARG A 476 -29.32 25.21 2.74
C ARG A 476 -29.34 24.19 3.89
N ARG A 477 -30.25 23.22 3.87
CA ARG A 477 -30.29 22.15 4.89
C ARG A 477 -29.04 21.26 4.87
N HIS A 478 -28.63 20.75 3.70
CA HIS A 478 -27.44 19.89 3.61
C HIS A 478 -26.12 20.64 3.91
N ALA A 479 -26.02 21.90 3.47
CA ALA A 479 -24.90 22.75 3.79
C ALA A 479 -24.84 23.08 5.29
N GLU A 480 -26.00 23.34 5.93
CA GLU A 480 -26.09 23.59 7.37
C GLU A 480 -25.73 22.35 8.20
N GLU A 481 -26.23 21.16 7.83
CA GLU A 481 -25.94 19.90 8.54
C GLU A 481 -24.47 19.49 8.44
N GLY A 482 -23.87 19.55 7.23
CA GLY A 482 -22.46 19.27 7.04
C GLY A 482 -21.52 20.30 7.70
N ALA A 483 -21.91 21.58 7.70
CA ALA A 483 -21.16 22.64 8.36
C ALA A 483 -21.26 22.58 9.89
N LEU A 484 -22.42 22.18 10.44
CA LEU A 484 -22.61 21.98 11.87
C LEU A 484 -21.72 20.84 12.38
N SER A 485 -21.69 19.68 11.69
CA SER A 485 -20.85 18.54 12.08
C SER A 485 -19.36 18.90 12.15
N ARG A 486 -18.80 19.51 11.09
CA ARG A 486 -17.38 19.94 11.07
C ARG A 486 -17.07 20.99 12.13
N LYS A 487 -18.00 21.91 12.40
CA LYS A 487 -17.83 22.92 13.46
C LYS A 487 -17.79 22.28 14.84
N TYR A 488 -18.68 21.32 15.13
CA TYR A 488 -18.70 20.64 16.43
C TYR A 488 -17.41 19.87 16.70
N VAL A 489 -16.88 19.15 15.70
CA VAL A 489 -15.60 18.43 15.81
C VAL A 489 -14.44 19.39 16.07
N ALA A 490 -14.38 20.52 15.35
CA ALA A 490 -13.33 21.52 15.54
C ALA A 490 -13.40 22.16 16.94
N GLU A 491 -14.60 22.52 17.41
CA GLU A 491 -14.79 23.03 18.76
C GLU A 491 -14.40 22.01 19.85
N ALA A 492 -14.69 20.72 19.62
CA ALA A 492 -14.28 19.65 20.52
C ALA A 492 -12.76 19.51 20.59
N HIS A 493 -12.06 19.57 19.44
CA HIS A 493 -10.59 19.53 19.39
C HIS A 493 -9.94 20.73 20.10
N VAL A 494 -10.47 21.94 19.92
CA VAL A 494 -9.97 23.14 20.62
C VAL A 494 -10.14 22.98 22.13
N ARG A 495 -11.34 22.55 22.61
CA ARG A 495 -11.58 22.34 24.04
C ARG A 495 -10.70 21.24 24.63
N GLN A 496 -10.43 20.17 23.89
CA GLN A 496 -9.51 19.13 24.34
C GLN A 496 -8.08 19.67 24.47
N ALA A 497 -7.61 20.45 23.49
CA ALA A 497 -6.28 21.07 23.56
C ALA A 497 -6.16 22.09 24.71
N GLU A 498 -7.24 22.84 25.00
CA GLU A 498 -7.30 23.72 26.18
C GLU A 498 -7.20 22.93 27.49
N ALA A 499 -7.88 21.77 27.57
CA ALA A 499 -7.81 20.88 28.74
C ALA A 499 -6.41 20.30 28.93
N ASP A 500 -5.78 19.82 27.86
CA ASP A 500 -4.40 19.32 27.87
C ASP A 500 -3.42 20.40 28.36
N LEU A 501 -3.57 21.64 27.86
CA LEU A 501 -2.75 22.78 28.30
C LEU A 501 -2.97 23.12 29.77
N ALA A 502 -4.21 23.08 30.25
CA ALA A 502 -4.51 23.35 31.65
C ALA A 502 -3.90 22.28 32.57
N ASN A 503 -3.93 21.01 32.16
CA ASN A 503 -3.31 19.90 32.88
C ASN A 503 -1.78 20.01 32.87
N ALA A 504 -1.15 20.28 31.73
CA ALA A 504 0.30 20.47 31.64
C ALA A 504 0.79 21.63 32.54
N ARG A 505 0.03 22.73 32.59
CA ARG A 505 0.34 23.88 33.47
C ARG A 505 0.19 23.54 34.95
N ARG A 506 -0.78 22.69 35.31
CA ARG A 506 -0.94 22.18 36.67
C ARG A 506 0.24 21.30 37.07
N ASP A 507 0.65 20.36 36.22
CA ASP A 507 1.77 19.46 36.49
C ASP A 507 3.09 20.23 36.65
N LEU A 508 3.32 21.26 35.83
CA LEU A 508 4.46 22.16 35.98
C LEU A 508 4.44 22.91 37.33
N ALA A 509 3.27 23.39 37.75
CA ALA A 509 3.13 24.06 39.05
C ALA A 509 3.37 23.09 40.22
N ASP A 510 2.86 21.86 40.14
CA ASP A 510 3.11 20.81 41.14
C ASP A 510 4.59 20.39 41.18
N SER A 511 5.29 20.41 40.04
CA SER A 511 6.75 20.22 39.99
C SER A 511 7.49 21.34 40.73
N ARG A 512 7.10 22.61 40.52
CA ARG A 512 7.71 23.76 41.21
C ARG A 512 7.50 23.71 42.72
N VAL A 513 6.37 23.19 43.19
CA VAL A 513 6.14 22.94 44.63
C VAL A 513 7.16 21.95 45.16
N ARG A 514 7.36 20.81 44.48
CA ARG A 514 8.35 19.80 44.88
C ARG A 514 9.77 20.36 44.92
N ASP A 515 10.15 21.16 43.94
CA ASP A 515 11.47 21.81 43.89
C ASP A 515 11.66 22.80 45.05
N ALA A 516 10.64 23.61 45.35
CA ALA A 516 10.68 24.55 46.48
C ALA A 516 10.71 23.83 47.84
N GLU A 517 10.05 22.66 47.97
CA GLU A 517 10.16 21.81 49.16
C GLU A 517 11.58 21.27 49.33
N ALA A 518 12.21 20.80 48.24
CA ALA A 518 13.59 20.33 48.25
C ALA A 518 14.59 21.45 48.61
N ASP A 519 14.36 22.67 48.12
CA ASP A 519 15.17 23.85 48.47
C ASP A 519 15.05 24.23 49.95
N LEU A 520 13.84 24.18 50.50
CA LEU A 520 13.60 24.40 51.92
C LEU A 520 14.31 23.35 52.79
N ASP A 521 14.26 22.08 52.40
CA ASP A 521 14.92 21.00 53.13
C ASP A 521 16.46 21.10 53.03
N ARG A 522 17.01 21.50 51.88
CA ARG A 522 18.44 21.83 51.75
C ARG A 522 18.86 22.99 52.64
N ALA A 523 18.08 24.07 52.67
CA ALA A 523 18.37 25.23 53.53
C ALA A 523 18.37 24.84 55.02
N ARG A 524 17.45 23.97 55.44
CA ARG A 524 17.40 23.41 56.81
C ARG A 524 18.63 22.55 57.11
N ALA A 525 19.02 21.66 56.19
CA ALA A 525 20.17 20.78 56.37
C ALA A 525 21.49 21.57 56.49
N ASP A 526 21.62 22.65 55.73
CA ASP A 526 22.81 23.53 55.74
C ASP A 526 22.85 24.50 56.93
N GLY A 527 21.79 24.57 57.75
CA GLY A 527 21.66 25.56 58.82
C GLY A 527 21.56 27.01 58.32
N LYS A 528 21.09 27.21 57.08
CA LYS A 528 20.88 28.53 56.47
C LYS A 528 19.55 29.14 56.92
N ASP A 529 19.40 30.46 56.75
CA ASP A 529 18.11 31.15 56.97
C ASP A 529 17.06 30.61 56.00
N THR A 530 16.00 29.99 56.52
CA THR A 530 14.94 29.33 55.76
C THR A 530 13.83 30.29 55.32
N THR A 531 13.87 31.57 55.73
CA THR A 531 12.78 32.53 55.50
C THR A 531 12.45 32.70 54.02
N GLN A 532 13.47 32.83 53.17
CA GLN A 532 13.28 32.98 51.74
C GLN A 532 12.73 31.70 51.08
N ALA A 533 13.32 30.54 51.39
CA ALA A 533 12.87 29.26 50.85
C ALA A 533 11.41 28.93 51.24
N GLN A 534 11.00 29.28 52.46
CA GLN A 534 9.60 29.15 52.87
C GLN A 534 8.67 30.08 52.07
N ALA A 535 9.07 31.33 51.83
CA ALA A 535 8.29 32.27 51.03
C ALA A 535 8.21 31.87 49.54
N ASP A 536 9.24 31.19 49.01
CA ASP A 536 9.22 30.60 47.67
C ASP A 536 8.25 29.39 47.60
N LEU A 537 8.27 28.51 48.60
CA LEU A 537 7.33 27.39 48.71
C LEU A 537 5.87 27.85 48.81
N ASP A 538 5.58 28.86 49.62
CA ASP A 538 4.22 29.38 49.77
C ASP A 538 3.69 29.99 48.46
N ARG A 539 4.56 30.70 47.70
CA ARG A 539 4.23 31.20 46.35
C ARG A 539 3.98 30.06 45.35
N ALA A 540 4.81 29.01 45.36
CA ALA A 540 4.63 27.87 44.48
C ALA A 540 3.30 27.14 44.76
N ARG A 541 2.94 26.97 46.04
CA ARG A 541 1.66 26.36 46.44
C ARG A 541 0.45 27.18 46.03
N GLN A 542 0.55 28.51 46.09
CA GLN A 542 -0.52 29.40 45.61
C GLN A 542 -0.70 29.28 44.08
N ASP A 543 0.39 29.34 43.31
CA ASP A 543 0.34 29.17 41.84
C ASP A 543 -0.26 27.81 41.46
N ALA A 544 0.16 26.73 42.12
CA ALA A 544 -0.40 25.39 41.89
C ALA A 544 -1.90 25.31 42.20
N ALA A 545 -2.38 25.95 43.27
CA ALA A 545 -3.80 26.01 43.58
C ALA A 545 -4.61 26.76 42.51
N GLU A 546 -4.11 27.91 42.04
CA GLU A 546 -4.74 28.70 40.97
C GLU A 546 -4.79 27.92 39.64
N LYS A 547 -3.71 27.21 39.27
CA LYS A 547 -3.70 26.35 38.06
C LYS A 547 -4.63 25.15 38.18
N ALA A 548 -4.71 24.53 39.35
CA ALA A 548 -5.61 23.40 39.58
C ALA A 548 -7.10 23.82 39.49
N GLU A 549 -7.45 25.02 39.94
CA GLU A 549 -8.81 25.55 39.77
C GLU A 549 -9.14 25.84 38.30
N ALA A 550 -8.19 26.43 37.55
CA ALA A 550 -8.35 26.65 36.12
C ALA A 550 -8.55 25.33 35.34
N ALA A 551 -7.75 24.31 35.63
CA ALA A 551 -7.88 22.98 35.01
C ALA A 551 -9.25 22.35 35.27
N ARG A 552 -9.76 22.39 36.52
CA ARG A 552 -11.10 21.89 36.84
C ARG A 552 -12.20 22.59 36.07
N LYS A 553 -12.08 23.89 35.83
CA LYS A 553 -13.05 24.66 35.05
C LYS A 553 -13.02 24.22 33.58
N THR A 554 -11.83 24.08 32.99
CA THR A 554 -11.68 23.61 31.61
C THR A 554 -12.20 22.18 31.44
N ASP A 555 -11.92 21.28 32.38
CA ASP A 555 -12.45 19.90 32.37
C ASP A 555 -13.99 19.88 32.41
N ALA A 556 -14.60 20.76 33.19
CA ALA A 556 -16.05 20.90 33.26
C ALA A 556 -16.66 21.41 31.95
N ASP A 557 -16.01 22.39 31.30
CA ASP A 557 -16.43 22.92 30.00
C ASP A 557 -16.28 21.86 28.89
N ALA A 558 -15.22 21.05 28.94
CA ALA A 558 -15.01 19.91 28.04
C ALA A 558 -16.02 18.78 28.26
N ALA A 559 -16.42 18.50 29.51
CA ALA A 559 -17.49 17.55 29.81
C ALA A 559 -18.85 18.03 29.26
N LEU A 560 -19.17 19.31 29.43
CA LEU A 560 -20.39 19.90 28.87
C LEU A 560 -20.41 19.85 27.33
N ALA A 561 -19.24 19.98 26.69
CA ALA A 561 -19.08 19.83 25.24
C ALA A 561 -19.47 18.42 24.77
N ARG A 562 -18.90 17.39 25.41
CA ARG A 562 -19.16 15.97 25.12
C ARG A 562 -20.62 15.61 25.34
N GLN A 563 -21.25 16.16 26.38
CA GLN A 563 -22.69 15.99 26.59
C GLN A 563 -23.51 16.54 25.41
N ARG A 564 -23.19 17.74 24.91
CA ARG A 564 -23.92 18.34 23.77
C ARG A 564 -23.72 17.55 22.47
N GLU A 565 -22.54 16.99 22.26
CA GLU A 565 -22.25 16.11 21.12
C GLU A 565 -23.04 14.80 21.21
N ALA A 566 -23.06 14.16 22.38
CA ALA A 566 -23.88 12.98 22.61
C ALA A 566 -25.37 13.26 22.34
N GLU A 567 -25.89 14.39 22.84
CA GLU A 567 -27.27 14.83 22.56
C GLU A 567 -27.53 15.05 21.06
N PHE A 568 -26.56 15.58 20.32
CA PHE A 568 -26.65 15.74 18.86
C PHE A 568 -26.72 14.39 18.14
N ASN A 569 -25.84 13.44 18.51
CA ASN A 569 -25.81 12.10 17.93
C ASN A 569 -27.11 11.34 18.19
N VAL A 570 -27.70 11.47 19.39
CA VAL A 570 -29.02 10.89 19.67
C VAL A 570 -30.09 11.49 18.75
N ARG A 571 -30.13 12.82 18.57
CA ARG A 571 -31.11 13.45 17.66
C ARG A 571 -30.93 13.01 16.21
N GLN A 572 -29.70 12.84 15.75
CA GLN A 572 -29.43 12.35 14.40
C GLN A 572 -29.91 10.90 14.23
N ALA A 573 -29.63 10.03 15.20
CA ALA A 573 -30.10 8.65 15.19
C ALA A 573 -31.65 8.56 15.27
N GLU A 574 -32.29 9.45 16.03
CA GLU A 574 -33.77 9.55 16.06
C GLU A 574 -34.34 9.99 14.70
N ALA A 575 -33.69 10.92 14.00
CA ALA A 575 -34.09 11.35 12.65
C ALA A 575 -33.89 10.22 11.61
N GLU A 576 -32.79 9.46 11.69
CA GLU A 576 -32.55 8.29 10.84
C GLU A 576 -33.60 7.21 11.08
N LEU A 577 -33.95 6.94 12.33
CA LEU A 577 -35.01 5.99 12.68
C LEU A 577 -36.37 6.43 12.16
N GLU A 578 -36.71 7.72 12.29
CA GLU A 578 -37.96 8.25 11.74
C GLU A 578 -37.98 8.13 10.21
N HIS A 579 -36.86 8.41 9.53
CA HIS A 579 -36.73 8.23 8.10
C HIS A 579 -36.90 6.76 7.68
N ALA A 580 -36.24 5.83 8.39
CA ALA A 580 -36.37 4.40 8.14
C ALA A 580 -37.80 3.89 8.34
N ARG A 581 -38.51 4.37 9.37
CA ARG A 581 -39.93 4.05 9.60
C ARG A 581 -40.84 4.58 8.51
N ARG A 582 -40.64 5.83 8.06
CA ARG A 582 -41.41 6.38 6.94
C ARG A 582 -41.15 5.63 5.63
N ALA A 583 -39.91 5.18 5.40
CA ALA A 583 -39.57 4.35 4.25
C ALA A 583 -40.21 2.96 4.32
N ALA A 584 -40.34 2.40 5.53
CA ALA A 584 -41.03 1.14 5.76
C ALA A 584 -42.55 1.22 5.57
N ASP A 585 -43.16 2.37 5.90
CA ASP A 585 -44.61 2.59 5.76
C ASP A 585 -45.06 2.71 4.28
N ASP A 586 -44.18 3.15 3.38
CA ASP A 586 -44.43 3.21 1.94
C ASP A 586 -43.20 2.75 1.14
N PRO A 587 -42.99 1.43 1.00
CA PRO A 587 -41.85 0.88 0.27
C PRO A 587 -41.90 1.18 -1.24
N ASN A 588 -43.01 1.73 -1.75
CA ASN A 588 -43.13 2.18 -3.13
C ASN A 588 -42.91 3.69 -3.28
N ALA A 589 -42.74 4.44 -2.19
CA ALA A 589 -42.56 5.89 -2.23
C ALA A 589 -41.35 6.29 -3.05
N GLU A 590 -40.26 5.52 -2.98
CA GLU A 590 -39.01 5.80 -3.68
C GLU A 590 -39.13 5.53 -5.18
N ALA A 591 -39.73 4.39 -5.56
CA ALA A 591 -40.07 4.10 -6.96
C ALA A 591 -41.03 5.16 -7.53
N ALA A 592 -42.07 5.54 -6.78
CA ALA A 592 -43.01 6.59 -7.19
C ALA A 592 -42.36 7.98 -7.26
N ARG A 593 -41.32 8.26 -6.48
CA ARG A 593 -40.52 9.50 -6.62
C ARG A 593 -39.66 9.45 -7.88
N ALA A 594 -38.99 8.34 -8.17
CA ALA A 594 -38.19 8.18 -9.37
C ALA A 594 -39.04 8.29 -10.66
N GLU A 595 -40.22 7.67 -10.69
CA GLU A 595 -41.18 7.81 -11.79
C GLU A 595 -41.61 9.27 -12.00
N ARG A 596 -41.96 9.98 -10.92
CA ARG A 596 -42.29 11.42 -10.99
C ARG A 596 -41.12 12.27 -11.48
N SER A 597 -39.89 11.97 -11.06
CA SER A 597 -38.70 12.69 -11.54
C SER A 597 -38.46 12.48 -13.04
N VAL A 598 -38.74 11.29 -13.57
CA VAL A 598 -38.66 11.02 -15.01
C VAL A 598 -39.74 11.78 -15.78
N GLU A 599 -40.96 11.85 -15.25
CA GLU A 599 -42.05 12.64 -15.85
C GLU A 599 -41.72 14.13 -15.87
N GLU A 600 -41.25 14.70 -14.75
CA GLU A 600 -40.82 16.09 -14.67
C GLU A 600 -39.66 16.41 -15.63
N ALA A 601 -38.67 15.52 -15.74
CA ALA A 601 -37.55 15.71 -16.66
C ALA A 601 -38.01 15.66 -18.13
N ARG A 602 -38.99 14.80 -18.47
CA ARG A 602 -39.61 14.78 -19.81
C ARG A 602 -40.34 16.08 -20.11
N ASP A 603 -41.07 16.62 -19.14
CA ASP A 603 -41.79 17.88 -19.31
C ASP A 603 -40.83 19.05 -19.49
N ARG A 604 -39.71 19.09 -18.75
CA ARG A 604 -38.63 20.08 -18.95
C ARG A 604 -37.99 19.97 -20.32
N LEU A 605 -37.72 18.75 -20.79
CA LEU A 605 -37.17 18.53 -22.13
C LEU A 605 -38.14 19.00 -23.22
N LYS A 606 -39.43 18.71 -23.06
CA LYS A 606 -40.48 19.18 -23.97
C LYS A 606 -40.53 20.71 -24.01
N ALA A 607 -40.54 21.36 -22.86
CA ALA A 607 -40.54 22.82 -22.76
C ALA A 607 -39.26 23.44 -23.37
N ALA A 608 -38.10 22.84 -23.15
CA ALA A 608 -36.84 23.30 -23.72
C ALA A 608 -36.82 23.20 -25.25
N ARG A 609 -37.37 22.12 -25.82
CA ARG A 609 -37.50 21.96 -27.29
C ARG A 609 -38.52 22.91 -27.90
N GLU A 610 -39.62 23.18 -27.20
CA GLU A 610 -40.59 24.21 -27.62
C GLU A 610 -39.97 25.62 -27.58
N HIS A 611 -39.13 25.91 -26.58
CA HIS A 611 -38.37 27.16 -26.51
C HIS A 611 -37.37 27.27 -27.67
N GLU A 612 -36.60 26.22 -27.95
CA GLU A 612 -35.66 26.15 -29.08
C GLU A 612 -36.36 26.38 -30.44
N ALA A 613 -37.52 25.75 -30.65
CA ALA A 613 -38.29 25.91 -31.88
C ALA A 613 -38.79 27.35 -32.11
N ASN A 614 -38.98 28.11 -31.03
CA ASN A 614 -39.48 29.49 -31.07
C ASN A 614 -38.36 30.54 -30.88
N ALA A 615 -37.12 30.11 -30.64
CA ALA A 615 -36.00 31.00 -30.36
C ALA A 615 -35.62 31.82 -31.60
N SER A 616 -35.31 33.11 -31.39
CA SER A 616 -34.74 33.93 -32.46
C SER A 616 -33.34 33.44 -32.81
N PRO A 617 -32.78 33.79 -33.99
CA PRO A 617 -31.41 33.43 -34.34
C PRO A 617 -30.36 33.86 -33.31
N ALA A 618 -30.62 34.92 -32.54
CA ALA A 618 -29.73 35.40 -31.49
C ALA A 618 -29.80 34.54 -30.20
N ASP A 619 -30.98 34.00 -29.88
CA ASP A 619 -31.22 33.23 -28.65
C ASP A 619 -31.01 31.72 -28.84
N LYS A 620 -30.78 31.29 -30.08
CA LYS A 620 -30.64 29.88 -30.46
C LYS A 620 -29.55 29.12 -29.69
N PRO A 621 -28.34 29.67 -29.44
CA PRO A 621 -27.31 28.96 -28.67
C PRO A 621 -27.72 28.69 -27.21
N GLU A 622 -28.46 29.62 -26.60
CA GLU A 622 -28.94 29.47 -25.22
C GLU A 622 -30.07 28.42 -25.15
N ALA A 623 -30.98 28.43 -26.12
CA ALA A 623 -32.03 27.42 -26.21
C ALA A 623 -31.46 26.01 -26.47
N GLU A 624 -30.46 25.86 -27.34
CA GLU A 624 -29.73 24.59 -27.55
C GLU A 624 -29.01 24.12 -26.27
N ALA A 625 -28.47 25.03 -25.46
CA ALA A 625 -27.88 24.70 -24.17
C ALA A 625 -28.93 24.28 -23.11
N ALA A 626 -30.14 24.83 -23.16
CA ALA A 626 -31.25 24.42 -22.30
C ALA A 626 -31.74 23.01 -22.65
N VAL A 627 -31.82 22.66 -23.94
CA VAL A 627 -32.17 21.31 -24.40
C VAL A 627 -31.14 20.28 -23.93
N ARG A 628 -29.83 20.55 -24.11
CA ARG A 628 -28.77 19.64 -23.64
C ARG A 628 -28.82 19.39 -22.13
N ARG A 629 -29.13 20.42 -21.33
CA ARG A 629 -29.33 20.26 -19.87
C ARG A 629 -30.53 19.40 -19.54
N ALA A 630 -31.68 19.66 -20.17
CA ALA A 630 -32.88 18.86 -19.96
C ALA A 630 -32.73 17.40 -20.43
N GLU A 631 -31.92 17.15 -21.47
CA GLU A 631 -31.57 15.78 -21.89
C GLU A 631 -30.68 15.07 -20.85
N ALA A 632 -29.70 15.76 -20.28
CA ALA A 632 -28.88 15.22 -19.19
C ALA A 632 -29.72 14.91 -17.94
N ASP A 633 -30.63 15.80 -17.56
CA ASP A 633 -31.57 15.59 -16.44
C ASP A 633 -32.45 14.36 -16.67
N LEU A 634 -32.94 14.16 -17.89
CA LEU A 634 -33.75 12.99 -18.23
C LEU A 634 -32.95 11.68 -18.18
N VAL A 635 -31.68 11.69 -18.59
CA VAL A 635 -30.79 10.53 -18.47
C VAL A 635 -30.57 10.21 -16.99
N ALA A 636 -30.22 11.21 -16.18
CA ALA A 636 -30.02 11.02 -14.74
C ALA A 636 -31.28 10.50 -14.03
N ALA A 637 -32.46 11.02 -14.39
CA ALA A 637 -33.73 10.55 -13.84
C ALA A 637 -34.04 9.10 -14.24
N ARG A 638 -33.76 8.70 -15.49
CA ARG A 638 -33.91 7.30 -15.95
C ARG A 638 -32.93 6.34 -15.29
N ASP A 639 -31.71 6.79 -15.03
CA ASP A 639 -30.72 5.99 -14.31
C ASP A 639 -31.12 5.82 -12.83
N ALA A 640 -31.75 6.83 -12.24
CA ALA A 640 -32.34 6.73 -10.90
C ALA A 640 -33.56 5.78 -10.88
N GLU A 641 -34.45 5.86 -11.87
CA GLU A 641 -35.59 4.93 -12.04
C GLU A 641 -35.09 3.49 -12.23
N THR A 642 -34.06 3.28 -13.05
CA THR A 642 -33.48 1.95 -13.32
C THR A 642 -32.79 1.39 -12.08
N ARG A 643 -32.05 2.22 -11.32
CA ARG A 643 -31.47 1.82 -10.03
C ARG A 643 -32.55 1.47 -9.03
N ALA A 644 -33.55 2.34 -8.86
CA ALA A 644 -34.69 2.05 -8.00
C ALA A 644 -35.36 0.73 -8.39
N ALA A 645 -35.62 0.49 -9.68
CA ALA A 645 -36.22 -0.76 -10.16
C ALA A 645 -35.33 -2.00 -9.97
N ARG A 646 -34.00 -1.85 -10.07
CA ARG A 646 -33.02 -2.93 -9.87
C ARG A 646 -32.84 -3.27 -8.40
N ASP A 647 -32.84 -2.26 -7.55
CA ASP A 647 -32.64 -2.37 -6.10
C ASP A 647 -33.95 -2.67 -5.38
N THR A 648 -35.10 -2.53 -6.06
CA THR A 648 -36.40 -2.95 -5.54
C THR A 648 -36.44 -4.48 -5.44
N PRO A 649 -36.57 -5.06 -4.24
CA PRO A 649 -36.74 -6.50 -4.07
C PRO A 649 -37.93 -7.01 -4.88
N GLN A 650 -37.77 -8.18 -5.51
CA GLN A 650 -38.71 -8.69 -6.52
C GLN A 650 -40.08 -9.05 -5.96
N THR A 651 -40.22 -9.18 -4.63
CA THR A 651 -41.48 -9.51 -3.97
C THR A 651 -41.82 -8.49 -2.87
N PRO A 652 -43.13 -8.22 -2.64
CA PRO A 652 -43.59 -7.42 -1.51
C PRO A 652 -43.04 -7.91 -0.16
N GLU A 653 -42.87 -9.24 0.00
CA GLU A 653 -42.31 -9.81 1.23
C GLU A 653 -40.83 -9.45 1.44
N GLN A 654 -40.01 -9.45 0.40
CA GLN A 654 -38.60 -9.04 0.52
C GLN A 654 -38.47 -7.54 0.80
N ARG A 655 -39.32 -6.70 0.18
CA ARG A 655 -39.39 -5.26 0.47
C ARG A 655 -39.68 -4.98 1.94
N GLN A 656 -40.67 -5.67 2.49
CA GLN A 656 -40.98 -5.55 3.91
C GLN A 656 -39.82 -6.02 4.78
N ALA A 657 -39.17 -7.13 4.42
CA ALA A 657 -38.04 -7.67 5.19
C ALA A 657 -36.82 -6.74 5.22
N ASP A 658 -36.54 -6.05 4.12
CA ASP A 658 -35.44 -5.08 4.03
C ASP A 658 -35.77 -3.78 4.76
N ALA A 659 -37.01 -3.30 4.66
CA ALA A 659 -37.50 -2.19 5.46
C ALA A 659 -37.43 -2.48 6.97
N ASP A 660 -37.88 -3.67 7.40
CA ASP A 660 -37.80 -4.13 8.78
C ASP A 660 -36.34 -4.30 9.26
N ARG A 661 -35.41 -4.63 8.34
CA ARG A 661 -33.97 -4.65 8.64
C ARG A 661 -33.43 -3.24 8.83
N ALA A 662 -33.76 -2.30 7.95
CA ALA A 662 -33.32 -0.90 8.06
C ALA A 662 -33.82 -0.23 9.35
N VAL A 663 -35.07 -0.51 9.74
CA VAL A 663 -35.61 -0.05 11.04
C VAL A 663 -34.84 -0.65 12.20
N ARG A 664 -34.57 -1.97 12.20
CA ARG A 664 -33.78 -2.62 13.26
C ARG A 664 -32.35 -2.06 13.36
N ASP A 665 -31.71 -1.81 12.23
CA ASP A 665 -30.36 -1.23 12.20
C ASP A 665 -30.36 0.21 12.74
N ALA A 666 -31.37 1.01 12.39
CA ALA A 666 -31.52 2.37 12.93
C ALA A 666 -31.85 2.37 14.44
N GLU A 667 -32.68 1.43 14.91
CA GLU A 667 -32.95 1.23 16.35
C GLU A 667 -31.68 0.83 17.10
N ALA A 668 -30.87 -0.07 16.54
CA ALA A 668 -29.59 -0.46 17.12
C ALA A 668 -28.60 0.72 17.23
N ARG A 669 -28.57 1.62 16.23
CA ARG A 669 -27.77 2.85 16.28
C ARG A 669 -28.27 3.82 17.33
N LEU A 670 -29.58 4.00 17.45
CA LEU A 670 -30.17 4.85 18.49
C LEU A 670 -29.88 4.30 19.90
N ASP A 671 -30.00 2.99 20.09
CA ASP A 671 -29.67 2.35 21.36
C ASP A 671 -28.17 2.49 21.68
N ALA A 672 -27.29 2.34 20.70
CA ALA A 672 -25.87 2.59 20.86
C ALA A 672 -25.58 4.05 21.25
N ALA A 673 -26.21 5.03 20.57
CA ALA A 673 -26.06 6.45 20.87
C ALA A 673 -26.56 6.80 22.29
N ARG A 674 -27.63 6.15 22.76
CA ARG A 674 -28.19 6.34 24.12
C ARG A 674 -27.34 5.69 25.22
N GLN A 675 -26.56 4.67 24.90
CA GLN A 675 -25.70 3.98 25.85
C GLN A 675 -24.38 4.72 26.13
N VAL A 676 -24.03 5.72 25.32
CA VAL A 676 -22.86 6.57 25.58
C VAL A 676 -23.13 7.42 26.83
N ASP A 677 -22.44 7.12 27.93
CA ASP A 677 -22.43 7.97 29.13
C ASP A 677 -21.49 9.17 28.91
N PRO A 678 -22.01 10.39 28.69
CA PRO A 678 -21.16 11.55 28.44
C PRO A 678 -20.38 12.00 29.68
N SER A 679 -20.72 11.48 30.86
CA SER A 679 -20.03 11.77 32.12
C SER A 679 -18.83 10.85 32.35
N GLN A 680 -18.77 9.70 31.66
CA GLN A 680 -17.57 8.87 31.70
C GLN A 680 -16.44 9.60 30.95
N PRO A 681 -15.28 9.83 31.60
CA PRO A 681 -14.07 10.08 30.83
C PRO A 681 -13.87 8.88 29.88
N PRO A 682 -13.31 9.10 28.68
CA PRO A 682 -12.97 7.98 27.81
C PRO A 682 -12.20 6.95 28.63
N PRO A 683 -12.51 5.64 28.48
CA PRO A 683 -11.97 4.61 29.35
C PRO A 683 -10.45 4.78 29.46
N PRO A 684 -9.90 4.82 30.69
CA PRO A 684 -8.46 4.84 30.84
C PRO A 684 -7.91 3.60 30.17
N ARG A 685 -6.91 3.77 29.30
CA ARG A 685 -6.17 2.66 28.70
C ARG A 685 -5.64 1.79 29.84
N SER A 686 -6.20 0.60 30.06
CA SER A 686 -5.77 -0.29 31.14
C SER A 686 -5.71 -1.74 30.71
N THR A 687 -4.82 -2.47 31.36
CA THR A 687 -4.00 -3.57 30.83
C THR A 687 -4.41 -4.99 31.23
N ASP A 688 -5.51 -5.24 31.94
CA ASP A 688 -5.78 -6.60 32.47
C ASP A 688 -7.26 -7.00 32.45
N LEU A 689 -7.64 -7.95 31.59
CA LEU A 689 -8.96 -8.63 31.60
C LEU A 689 -8.84 -10.08 31.08
N ASP A 690 -8.59 -11.02 31.98
CA ASP A 690 -8.26 -12.42 31.68
C ASP A 690 -9.43 -13.42 31.89
N GLU A 691 -10.67 -12.96 32.10
CA GLU A 691 -11.70 -13.82 32.72
C GLU A 691 -13.05 -13.88 31.97
N TRP A 692 -13.09 -14.41 30.74
CA TRP A 692 -14.36 -14.95 30.19
C TRP A 692 -14.21 -15.92 29.00
N ARG A 693 -14.77 -17.14 29.10
CA ARG A 693 -14.94 -18.10 27.97
C ARG A 693 -16.22 -18.94 28.12
N PRO A 694 -16.99 -19.14 27.03
CA PRO A 694 -17.70 -20.42 26.83
C PRO A 694 -17.61 -21.02 25.39
N ASP A 695 -18.21 -22.21 25.24
CA ASP A 695 -17.90 -23.39 24.43
C ASP A 695 -17.89 -23.34 22.87
N ARG A 696 -16.99 -24.16 22.28
CA ARG A 696 -16.68 -24.29 20.84
C ARG A 696 -17.42 -25.38 20.04
N ALA A 697 -18.21 -26.26 20.66
CA ALA A 697 -18.65 -27.49 19.99
C ALA A 697 -19.79 -27.30 18.95
N GLY A 698 -20.69 -26.33 19.12
CA GLY A 698 -21.82 -26.12 18.20
C GLY A 698 -21.46 -25.45 16.87
N VAL A 699 -20.34 -24.74 16.80
CA VAL A 699 -19.95 -23.91 15.65
C VAL A 699 -19.37 -24.74 14.50
N GLY A 700 -18.78 -25.90 14.80
CA GLY A 700 -18.17 -26.77 13.78
C GLY A 700 -19.20 -27.42 12.85
N GLN A 701 -20.33 -27.88 13.40
CA GLN A 701 -21.34 -28.60 12.64
C GLN A 701 -22.16 -27.67 11.73
N LEU A 702 -22.52 -26.49 12.24
CA LEU A 702 -23.17 -25.43 11.45
C LEU A 702 -22.28 -24.93 10.29
N ARG A 703 -20.96 -24.93 10.44
CA ARG A 703 -20.01 -24.53 9.38
C ARG A 703 -19.88 -25.55 8.24
N GLY A 704 -20.13 -26.83 8.49
CA GLY A 704 -20.12 -27.86 7.44
C GLY A 704 -21.34 -27.72 6.53
N ASP A 705 -22.53 -27.68 7.13
CA ASP A 705 -23.82 -27.68 6.42
C ASP A 705 -24.03 -26.41 5.57
N VAL A 706 -23.57 -25.24 6.07
CA VAL A 706 -23.62 -23.98 5.32
C VAL A 706 -22.64 -23.99 4.13
N GLY A 707 -21.48 -24.63 4.29
CA GLY A 707 -20.48 -24.72 3.23
C GLY A 707 -20.94 -25.56 2.04
N GLU A 708 -21.56 -26.71 2.29
CA GLU A 708 -22.14 -27.55 1.23
C GLU A 708 -23.31 -26.85 0.52
N SER A 709 -24.14 -26.12 1.26
CA SER A 709 -25.27 -25.38 0.71
C SER A 709 -24.83 -24.24 -0.23
N ILE A 710 -23.79 -23.50 0.15
CA ILE A 710 -23.21 -22.42 -0.68
C ILE A 710 -22.55 -22.98 -1.94
N GLY A 711 -21.83 -24.10 -1.81
CA GLY A 711 -21.23 -24.78 -2.95
C GLY A 711 -22.26 -25.24 -3.97
N GLY A 712 -23.36 -25.83 -3.51
CA GLY A 712 -24.48 -26.22 -4.36
C GLY A 712 -25.11 -25.02 -5.10
N PHE A 713 -25.31 -23.90 -4.41
CA PHE A 713 -25.93 -22.71 -4.99
C PHE A 713 -25.04 -22.03 -6.06
N ALA A 714 -23.73 -21.91 -5.79
CA ALA A 714 -22.77 -21.34 -6.74
C ALA A 714 -22.67 -22.19 -8.02
N MET A 715 -22.70 -23.51 -7.86
CA MET A 715 -22.69 -24.45 -8.98
C MET A 715 -23.97 -24.33 -9.84
N GLU A 716 -25.15 -24.29 -9.21
CA GLU A 716 -26.42 -24.12 -9.94
C GLU A 716 -26.48 -22.77 -10.68
N HIS A 717 -25.92 -21.70 -10.09
CA HIS A 717 -25.81 -20.41 -10.76
C HIS A 717 -24.92 -20.49 -11.99
N ARG A 718 -23.73 -21.10 -11.89
CA ARG A 718 -22.81 -21.21 -13.02
C ARG A 718 -23.38 -22.04 -14.17
N VAL A 719 -24.11 -23.12 -13.86
CA VAL A 719 -24.79 -23.91 -14.89
C VAL A 719 -25.90 -23.11 -15.55
N ARG A 720 -26.62 -22.28 -14.80
CA ARG A 720 -27.64 -21.36 -15.35
C ARG A 720 -27.02 -20.34 -16.31
N ASP A 721 -25.91 -19.72 -15.93
CA ASP A 721 -25.21 -18.75 -16.79
C ASP A 721 -24.72 -19.42 -18.07
N LEU A 722 -24.13 -20.61 -17.97
CA LEU A 722 -23.69 -21.37 -19.14
C LEU A 722 -24.84 -21.80 -20.05
N ASN A 723 -26.01 -22.10 -19.50
CA ASN A 723 -27.19 -22.39 -20.31
C ASN A 723 -27.74 -21.13 -20.99
N ALA A 724 -27.61 -19.96 -20.39
CA ALA A 724 -27.94 -18.68 -21.03
C ALA A 724 -26.96 -18.37 -22.18
N GLU A 725 -25.64 -18.50 -21.93
CA GLU A 725 -24.60 -18.34 -22.94
C GLU A 725 -24.81 -19.32 -24.13
N ARG A 726 -25.25 -20.54 -23.85
CA ARG A 726 -25.57 -21.54 -24.89
C ARG A 726 -26.85 -21.25 -25.64
N ALA A 727 -27.87 -20.71 -24.98
CA ALA A 727 -29.09 -20.27 -25.65
C ALA A 727 -28.81 -19.17 -26.68
N ASP A 728 -27.91 -18.23 -26.36
CA ASP A 728 -27.45 -17.20 -27.31
C ASP A 728 -26.69 -17.79 -28.51
N ALA A 729 -26.08 -18.97 -28.32
CA ALA A 729 -25.34 -19.71 -29.35
C ALA A 729 -26.15 -20.80 -30.06
N ASP A 730 -27.47 -20.90 -29.82
CA ASP A 730 -28.36 -21.96 -30.33
C ASP A 730 -27.87 -23.39 -30.00
N LEU A 731 -27.18 -23.54 -28.86
CA LEU A 731 -26.70 -24.83 -28.34
C LEU A 731 -27.67 -25.40 -27.30
N PRO A 732 -27.86 -26.73 -27.26
CA PRO A 732 -28.73 -27.37 -26.28
C PRO A 732 -28.21 -27.13 -24.85
N PRO A 733 -29.10 -27.01 -23.84
CA PRO A 733 -28.70 -26.79 -22.46
C PRO A 733 -27.99 -28.01 -21.88
N PHE A 734 -27.34 -27.80 -20.75
CA PHE A 734 -26.81 -28.84 -19.89
C PHE A 734 -27.90 -29.40 -18.99
N ASP A 735 -28.16 -30.70 -19.09
CA ASP A 735 -29.02 -31.46 -18.19
C ASP A 735 -28.19 -32.10 -17.07
N ARG A 736 -28.69 -32.05 -15.84
CA ARG A 736 -28.04 -32.73 -14.71
C ARG A 736 -28.20 -34.24 -14.89
N VAL A 737 -27.09 -34.97 -14.81
CA VAL A 737 -27.13 -36.44 -14.87
C VAL A 737 -27.52 -36.95 -13.48
N ASP A 738 -28.75 -37.42 -13.33
CA ASP A 738 -29.32 -37.71 -12.00
C ASP A 738 -28.56 -38.76 -11.18
N ALA A 739 -28.29 -38.34 -9.94
CA ALA A 739 -28.01 -39.05 -8.69
C ALA A 739 -27.42 -40.48 -8.76
N MET A 740 -26.13 -40.62 -8.42
CA MET A 740 -25.67 -41.85 -7.79
C MET A 740 -26.38 -41.97 -6.41
N PRO A 741 -27.14 -43.05 -6.13
CA PRO A 741 -28.03 -43.12 -4.98
C PRO A 741 -27.35 -43.30 -3.61
N ASP A 742 -26.02 -43.42 -3.54
CA ASP A 742 -25.29 -43.61 -2.27
C ASP A 742 -24.33 -42.43 -2.03
N ARG A 743 -24.70 -41.52 -1.11
CA ARG A 743 -23.87 -40.35 -0.73
C ARG A 743 -22.93 -40.71 0.42
N GLY A 744 -21.67 -40.99 0.11
CA GLY A 744 -20.55 -40.95 1.07
C GLY A 744 -19.69 -39.70 0.87
N ALA A 745 -18.87 -39.33 1.87
CA ALA A 745 -17.98 -38.17 1.79
C ALA A 745 -16.97 -38.31 0.63
N GLY A 746 -16.88 -37.30 -0.24
CA GLY A 746 -15.94 -37.23 -1.37
C GLY A 746 -16.55 -37.42 -2.77
N HIS A 747 -17.76 -36.93 -3.03
CA HIS A 747 -18.39 -36.93 -4.35
C HIS A 747 -18.39 -35.54 -4.99
N LEU A 748 -18.39 -35.51 -6.32
CA LEU A 748 -18.50 -34.30 -7.14
C LEU A 748 -19.90 -33.67 -6.97
N ASP A 749 -19.96 -32.34 -6.81
CA ASP A 749 -21.18 -31.60 -6.52
C ASP A 749 -22.22 -31.60 -7.66
N GLY A 750 -21.77 -31.74 -8.91
CA GLY A 750 -22.66 -31.95 -10.05
C GLY A 750 -21.98 -32.45 -11.31
N VAL A 751 -22.64 -33.36 -12.03
CA VAL A 751 -22.26 -33.75 -13.39
C VAL A 751 -23.41 -33.41 -14.32
N TYR A 752 -23.08 -32.71 -15.39
CA TYR A 752 -24.00 -32.19 -16.38
C TYR A 752 -23.62 -32.69 -17.76
N ARG A 753 -24.61 -32.88 -18.62
CA ARG A 753 -24.46 -33.45 -19.96
C ARG A 753 -25.27 -32.64 -20.96
N SER A 754 -24.71 -32.38 -22.14
CA SER A 754 -25.42 -31.79 -23.28
C SER A 754 -25.07 -32.57 -24.54
N GLU A 755 -26.08 -32.92 -25.34
CA GLU A 755 -25.91 -33.60 -26.63
C GLU A 755 -26.09 -32.59 -27.76
N HIS A 756 -25.05 -32.37 -28.55
CA HIS A 756 -25.08 -31.47 -29.69
C HIS A 756 -25.81 -32.10 -30.88
N PRO A 757 -26.34 -31.30 -31.83
CA PRO A 757 -27.06 -31.82 -33.00
C PRO A 757 -26.24 -32.75 -33.91
N ASP A 758 -24.91 -32.66 -33.86
CA ASP A 758 -23.98 -33.54 -34.59
C ASP A 758 -23.74 -34.89 -33.89
N GLY A 759 -24.39 -35.12 -32.75
CA GLY A 759 -24.25 -36.32 -31.94
C GLY A 759 -23.07 -36.29 -30.97
N THR A 760 -22.30 -35.20 -30.90
CA THR A 760 -21.24 -35.06 -29.89
C THR A 760 -21.84 -34.79 -28.51
N VAL A 761 -21.23 -35.36 -27.47
CA VAL A 761 -21.72 -35.23 -26.09
C VAL A 761 -20.70 -34.48 -25.26
N GLU A 762 -21.11 -33.34 -24.71
CA GLU A 762 -20.30 -32.54 -23.79
C GLU A 762 -20.72 -32.85 -22.35
N HIS A 763 -19.74 -33.21 -21.51
CA HIS A 763 -19.94 -33.36 -20.07
C HIS A 763 -19.25 -32.23 -19.33
N ARG A 764 -19.93 -31.66 -18.33
CA ARG A 764 -19.34 -30.71 -17.39
C ARG A 764 -19.47 -31.23 -15.97
N ILE A 765 -18.34 -31.24 -15.28
CA ILE A 765 -18.23 -31.74 -13.92
C ILE A 765 -17.89 -30.54 -13.03
N TYR A 766 -18.67 -30.35 -11.98
CA TYR A 766 -18.47 -29.30 -10.99
C TYR A 766 -18.20 -29.93 -9.63
N GLU A 767 -17.16 -29.43 -8.97
CA GLU A 767 -16.84 -29.70 -7.58
C GLU A 767 -16.77 -28.33 -6.89
N ALA A 768 -17.70 -28.07 -5.98
CA ALA A 768 -17.86 -26.85 -5.22
C ALA A 768 -17.50 -27.12 -3.76
N LYS A 769 -16.49 -26.40 -3.25
CA LYS A 769 -16.08 -26.55 -1.85
C LYS A 769 -16.78 -25.55 -0.95
N GLY A 770 -17.30 -26.05 0.17
CA GLY A 770 -17.54 -25.24 1.34
C GLY A 770 -16.21 -24.84 2.02
N PRO A 771 -16.13 -23.66 2.68
CA PRO A 771 -14.90 -23.13 3.27
C PRO A 771 -14.34 -23.92 4.47
N SER A 772 -14.95 -25.05 4.84
CA SER A 772 -14.69 -25.80 6.09
C SER A 772 -14.34 -27.29 5.90
N ALA A 773 -14.19 -27.79 4.66
CA ALA A 773 -13.79 -29.18 4.44
C ALA A 773 -12.33 -29.40 4.89
N GLU A 774 -12.14 -29.97 6.08
CA GLU A 774 -10.82 -30.34 6.64
C GLU A 774 -10.01 -31.17 5.64
N LEU A 775 -8.72 -30.81 5.52
CA LEU A 775 -7.72 -31.39 4.64
C LEU A 775 -7.37 -32.84 5.03
N ILE A 776 -8.26 -33.80 4.76
CA ILE A 776 -7.87 -35.22 4.74
C ILE A 776 -7.07 -35.46 3.45
N ARG A 777 -5.78 -35.78 3.60
CA ARG A 777 -4.95 -36.29 2.50
C ARG A 777 -5.39 -37.71 2.17
N ALA A 778 -6.05 -37.90 1.04
CA ALA A 778 -6.23 -39.22 0.45
C ALA A 778 -5.09 -39.47 -0.55
N ASP A 779 -4.17 -40.37 -0.20
CA ASP A 779 -3.13 -40.92 -1.09
C ASP A 779 -2.20 -39.89 -1.75
N GLY A 780 -1.73 -38.93 -0.96
CA GLY A 780 -0.60 -38.06 -1.34
C GLY A 780 -0.96 -36.84 -2.19
N TYR A 781 -2.20 -36.69 -2.64
CA TYR A 781 -2.65 -35.51 -3.37
C TYR A 781 -3.69 -34.72 -2.58
N MET A 782 -3.51 -33.40 -2.52
CA MET A 782 -4.50 -32.49 -1.95
C MET A 782 -5.67 -32.35 -2.93
N GLN A 783 -6.90 -32.32 -2.43
CA GLN A 783 -8.10 -32.10 -3.24
C GLN A 783 -8.05 -30.69 -3.88
N GLY A 784 -7.96 -30.63 -5.21
CA GLY A 784 -7.66 -29.43 -6.01
C GLY A 784 -6.28 -29.46 -6.70
N HIS A 785 -5.40 -30.39 -6.33
CA HIS A 785 -4.16 -30.67 -7.05
C HIS A 785 -4.49 -31.35 -8.41
N PRO A 786 -3.77 -31.05 -9.51
CA PRO A 786 -3.98 -31.72 -10.79
C PRO A 786 -4.02 -33.24 -10.68
N GLY A 787 -3.09 -33.83 -9.91
CA GLY A 787 -3.08 -35.27 -9.59
C GLY A 787 -4.32 -35.82 -8.83
N TYR A 788 -5.10 -34.98 -8.12
CA TYR A 788 -6.39 -35.39 -7.56
C TYR A 788 -7.49 -35.43 -8.63
N LEU A 789 -7.52 -34.42 -9.52
CA LEU A 789 -8.43 -34.38 -10.66
C LEU A 789 -8.12 -35.51 -11.64
N ASP A 790 -6.85 -35.68 -12.03
CA ASP A 790 -6.38 -36.76 -12.89
C ASP A 790 -6.75 -38.13 -12.30
N ARG A 791 -6.59 -38.30 -10.98
CA ARG A 791 -7.02 -39.54 -10.30
C ARG A 791 -8.53 -39.73 -10.28
N THR A 792 -9.29 -38.65 -10.06
CA THR A 792 -10.76 -38.72 -10.02
C THR A 792 -11.31 -38.99 -11.41
N LEU A 793 -10.73 -38.38 -12.44
CA LEU A 793 -10.94 -38.70 -13.84
C LEU A 793 -10.51 -40.13 -14.14
N ASP A 794 -9.36 -40.60 -13.68
CA ASP A 794 -8.94 -42.00 -13.82
C ASP A 794 -9.91 -42.96 -13.12
N LYS A 795 -10.46 -42.61 -11.96
CA LYS A 795 -11.48 -43.43 -11.27
C LYS A 795 -12.80 -43.42 -12.02
N LEU A 796 -13.20 -42.29 -12.61
CA LEU A 796 -14.40 -42.18 -13.43
C LEU A 796 -14.22 -42.89 -14.77
N LEU A 797 -13.06 -42.78 -15.40
CA LEU A 797 -12.67 -43.47 -16.63
C LEU A 797 -12.49 -44.96 -16.38
N ASN A 798 -11.91 -45.39 -15.26
CA ASN A 798 -11.82 -46.80 -14.89
C ASN A 798 -13.19 -47.36 -14.52
N LYS A 799 -14.07 -46.61 -13.82
CA LYS A 799 -15.47 -47.03 -13.61
C LYS A 799 -16.29 -47.01 -14.89
N ALA A 800 -16.02 -46.08 -15.81
CA ALA A 800 -16.64 -46.01 -17.12
C ALA A 800 -16.14 -47.17 -17.98
N ASN A 801 -14.87 -47.53 -17.93
CA ASN A 801 -14.28 -48.69 -18.57
C ASN A 801 -14.76 -49.99 -17.95
N GLU A 802 -14.92 -50.08 -16.61
CA GLU A 802 -15.52 -51.24 -15.93
C GLU A 802 -17.01 -51.36 -16.25
N ARG A 803 -17.74 -50.24 -16.37
CA ARG A 803 -19.14 -50.21 -16.82
C ARG A 803 -19.27 -50.45 -18.31
N GLU A 804 -18.31 -50.03 -19.11
CA GLU A 804 -18.23 -50.27 -20.55
C GLU A 804 -17.77 -51.70 -20.79
N GLU A 805 -16.97 -52.31 -19.92
CA GLU A 805 -16.57 -53.71 -19.94
C GLU A 805 -17.70 -54.58 -19.38
N LEU A 806 -18.46 -54.15 -18.37
CA LEU A 806 -19.71 -54.79 -17.92
C LEU A 806 -20.83 -54.61 -18.94
N ALA A 807 -20.93 -53.46 -19.60
CA ALA A 807 -21.88 -53.19 -20.67
C ALA A 807 -21.44 -53.86 -21.97
N ARG A 808 -20.15 -54.02 -22.26
CA ARG A 808 -19.64 -54.89 -23.33
C ARG A 808 -19.80 -56.34 -22.96
N THR A 809 -19.68 -56.77 -21.71
CA THR A 809 -19.94 -58.16 -21.31
C THR A 809 -21.44 -58.45 -21.32
N ALA A 810 -22.30 -57.48 -20.97
CA ALA A 810 -23.75 -57.57 -21.04
C ALA A 810 -24.28 -57.42 -22.47
N SER A 811 -23.68 -56.53 -23.27
CA SER A 811 -23.97 -56.30 -24.68
C SER A 811 -23.40 -57.42 -25.55
N ASP A 812 -22.23 -57.99 -25.26
CA ASP A 812 -21.69 -59.20 -25.90
C ASP A 812 -22.51 -60.44 -25.51
N ALA A 813 -23.04 -60.51 -24.28
CA ALA A 813 -24.02 -61.53 -23.88
C ALA A 813 -25.40 -61.34 -24.56
N GLU A 814 -25.78 -60.11 -24.93
CA GLU A 814 -26.98 -59.80 -25.71
C GLU A 814 -26.76 -59.94 -27.23
N LEU A 815 -25.57 -59.61 -27.75
CA LEU A 815 -25.17 -59.68 -29.17
C LEU A 815 -24.89 -61.12 -29.59
N MET A 816 -24.30 -61.95 -28.72
CA MET A 816 -24.22 -63.42 -28.90
C MET A 816 -25.61 -64.07 -29.00
N LYS A 817 -26.65 -63.41 -28.49
CA LYS A 817 -28.03 -63.89 -28.50
C LYS A 817 -28.86 -63.36 -29.66
N LYS A 818 -28.40 -62.31 -30.36
CA LYS A 818 -29.22 -61.60 -31.36
C LYS A 818 -28.81 -61.87 -32.82
N TYR A 819 -27.75 -61.32 -33.43
CA TYR A 819 -27.60 -61.45 -34.90
C TYR A 819 -26.17 -61.29 -35.46
N GLY A 820 -25.71 -62.30 -36.20
CA GLY A 820 -25.48 -62.27 -37.66
C GLY A 820 -24.63 -61.16 -38.30
N THR A 821 -23.49 -61.59 -38.86
CA THR A 821 -22.53 -60.89 -39.72
C THR A 821 -23.16 -60.15 -40.91
N THR A 822 -22.80 -58.87 -41.13
CA THR A 822 -22.24 -58.32 -42.40
C THR A 822 -21.92 -56.82 -42.21
N ASP A 823 -20.79 -56.47 -41.59
CA ASP A 823 -19.97 -55.27 -41.94
C ASP A 823 -18.64 -55.20 -41.12
N ARG A 824 -18.02 -56.37 -40.89
CA ARG A 824 -16.86 -56.53 -40.00
C ARG A 824 -15.53 -56.17 -40.66
N GLN A 825 -15.42 -56.34 -41.97
CA GLN A 825 -14.15 -56.27 -42.68
C GLN A 825 -13.69 -54.82 -42.90
N ARG A 826 -14.61 -53.92 -43.25
CA ARG A 826 -14.28 -52.51 -43.53
C ARG A 826 -13.72 -51.78 -42.31
N LEU A 827 -14.30 -52.03 -41.13
CA LEU A 827 -13.87 -51.42 -39.87
C LEU A 827 -12.55 -52.01 -39.36
N GLN A 828 -12.24 -53.27 -39.67
CA GLN A 828 -10.92 -53.85 -39.36
C GLN A 828 -9.82 -53.27 -40.25
N ASP A 829 -10.11 -53.02 -41.52
CA ASP A 829 -9.13 -52.49 -42.46
C ASP A 829 -8.80 -51.00 -42.15
N GLU A 830 -9.79 -50.20 -41.74
CA GLU A 830 -9.58 -48.81 -41.29
C GLU A 830 -8.76 -48.73 -39.99
N ALA A 831 -9.06 -49.58 -38.99
CA ALA A 831 -8.33 -49.61 -37.73
C ALA A 831 -6.86 -50.05 -37.88
N VAL A 832 -6.56 -50.93 -38.84
CA VAL A 832 -5.18 -51.35 -39.15
C VAL A 832 -4.41 -50.21 -39.83
N ALA A 833 -5.04 -49.45 -40.71
CA ALA A 833 -4.42 -48.32 -41.39
C ALA A 833 -4.08 -47.17 -40.42
N GLU A 834 -4.99 -46.82 -39.50
CA GLU A 834 -4.74 -45.79 -38.50
C GLU A 834 -3.61 -46.17 -37.53
N ARG A 835 -3.57 -47.44 -37.11
CA ARG A 835 -2.52 -47.93 -36.21
C ARG A 835 -1.13 -47.85 -36.85
N LYS A 836 -1.03 -48.13 -38.15
CA LYS A 836 0.22 -48.01 -38.90
C LYS A 836 0.69 -46.56 -39.03
N ALA A 837 -0.23 -45.63 -39.27
CA ALA A 837 0.10 -44.20 -39.36
C ALA A 837 0.63 -43.63 -38.03
N VAL A 838 0.08 -44.09 -36.90
CA VAL A 838 0.54 -43.68 -35.56
C VAL A 838 1.94 -44.25 -35.26
N GLU A 839 2.22 -45.51 -35.63
CA GLU A 839 3.55 -46.10 -35.45
C GLU A 839 4.64 -45.39 -36.26
N GLU A 840 4.34 -45.01 -37.52
CA GLU A 840 5.28 -44.26 -38.37
C GLU A 840 5.60 -42.87 -37.79
N LEU A 841 4.62 -42.22 -37.16
CA LEU A 841 4.76 -40.88 -36.57
C LEU A 841 5.56 -40.90 -35.25
N ILE A 842 5.41 -41.97 -34.46
CA ILE A 842 6.21 -42.21 -33.26
C ILE A 842 7.67 -42.47 -33.63
N GLU A 843 7.92 -43.25 -34.68
CA GLU A 843 9.29 -43.58 -35.09
C GLU A 843 10.01 -42.37 -35.69
N ALA A 844 9.32 -41.53 -36.46
CA ALA A 844 9.86 -40.26 -36.95
C ALA A 844 10.29 -39.32 -35.81
N ARG A 845 9.46 -39.18 -34.76
CA ARG A 845 9.82 -38.38 -33.56
C ARG A 845 10.98 -38.98 -32.76
N ARG A 846 11.12 -40.31 -32.77
CA ARG A 846 12.22 -41.00 -32.09
C ARG A 846 13.56 -40.74 -32.78
N LEU A 847 13.57 -40.74 -34.10
CA LEU A 847 14.75 -40.43 -34.92
C LEU A 847 15.20 -38.98 -34.77
N ASP A 848 14.28 -38.05 -34.49
CA ASP A 848 14.59 -36.61 -34.33
C ASP A 848 15.34 -36.27 -33.04
N LYS A 849 15.31 -37.17 -32.05
CA LYS A 849 16.01 -37.00 -30.77
C LYS A 849 17.39 -37.65 -30.71
N LEU A 850 17.83 -38.33 -31.78
CA LEU A 850 19.12 -39.00 -31.83
C LEU A 850 20.17 -38.08 -32.46
N ASP A 851 21.34 -37.95 -31.81
CA ASP A 851 22.47 -37.24 -32.40
C ASP A 851 23.05 -37.96 -33.64
N GLY A 852 23.92 -37.30 -34.39
CA GLY A 852 24.49 -37.84 -35.63
C GLY A 852 25.21 -39.19 -35.45
N GLY A 853 25.82 -39.45 -34.29
CA GLY A 853 26.47 -40.72 -33.98
C GLY A 853 25.49 -41.83 -33.60
N GLN A 854 24.38 -41.47 -32.95
CA GLN A 854 23.32 -42.39 -32.56
C GLN A 854 22.41 -42.78 -33.73
N ARG A 855 22.10 -41.84 -34.64
CA ARG A 855 21.38 -42.12 -35.89
C ARG A 855 22.12 -43.16 -36.74
N VAL A 856 23.44 -43.01 -36.89
CA VAL A 856 24.26 -43.99 -37.65
C VAL A 856 24.24 -45.37 -36.99
N ARG A 857 24.26 -45.48 -35.66
CA ARG A 857 24.14 -46.77 -34.97
C ARG A 857 22.74 -47.39 -35.10
N TYR A 858 21.70 -46.57 -35.05
CA TYR A 858 20.31 -47.00 -35.23
C TYR A 858 20.10 -47.60 -36.63
N PHE A 859 20.53 -46.89 -37.69
CA PHE A 859 20.44 -47.42 -39.06
C PHE A 859 21.35 -48.62 -39.31
N LYS A 860 22.53 -48.68 -38.68
CA LYS A 860 23.43 -49.84 -38.76
C LYS A 860 22.87 -51.08 -38.05
N ALA A 861 22.09 -50.90 -36.99
CA ALA A 861 21.40 -51.98 -36.29
C ALA A 861 20.20 -52.50 -37.10
N GLN A 862 19.41 -51.63 -37.74
CA GLN A 862 18.34 -52.06 -38.65
C GLN A 862 18.87 -52.81 -39.88
N ALA A 863 19.96 -52.33 -40.50
CA ALA A 863 20.58 -53.00 -41.64
C ALA A 863 21.16 -54.39 -41.32
N GLN A 864 21.42 -54.70 -40.04
CA GLN A 864 21.87 -56.03 -39.59
C GLN A 864 20.71 -56.99 -39.30
N VAL A 865 19.48 -56.51 -39.19
CA VAL A 865 18.29 -57.35 -38.94
C VAL A 865 17.65 -57.83 -40.26
N GLU A 866 17.92 -57.15 -41.39
CA GLU A 866 17.32 -57.46 -42.69
C GLU A 866 18.21 -58.26 -43.66
N THR A 867 19.17 -59.05 -43.17
CA THR A 867 19.91 -60.01 -44.03
C THR A 867 19.52 -61.46 -43.71
N PRO A 868 18.72 -62.14 -44.56
CA PRO A 868 18.49 -63.58 -44.45
C PRO A 868 19.78 -64.36 -44.74
N PRO A 869 20.02 -65.51 -44.07
CA PRO A 869 21.21 -66.31 -44.32
C PRO A 869 21.04 -67.09 -45.63
N GLY A 870 21.68 -66.60 -46.68
CA GLY A 870 21.88 -67.36 -47.91
C GLY A 870 21.54 -66.59 -49.18
N ASP A 871 22.47 -65.76 -49.65
CA ASP A 871 22.80 -65.73 -51.07
C ASP A 871 24.15 -65.00 -51.32
N PRO A 872 24.86 -65.35 -52.41
CA PRO A 872 26.29 -65.09 -52.55
C PRO A 872 26.60 -63.66 -53.00
N LYS A 873 27.70 -63.13 -52.47
CA LYS A 873 28.31 -61.83 -52.80
C LYS A 873 28.33 -61.55 -54.31
N PRO A 874 27.81 -60.41 -54.80
CA PRO A 874 28.21 -59.90 -56.10
C PRO A 874 29.59 -59.27 -56.00
N ARG A 875 30.39 -59.57 -57.03
CA ARG A 875 31.75 -59.08 -57.23
C ARG A 875 31.78 -57.56 -57.42
N TYR A 876 32.78 -56.95 -56.78
CA TYR A 876 33.26 -55.60 -57.07
C TYR A 876 33.69 -55.45 -58.54
N ALA A 877 33.22 -54.38 -59.17
CA ALA A 877 33.84 -53.64 -60.27
C ALA A 877 33.14 -52.26 -60.29
N GLY A 878 33.76 -51.10 -60.23
CA GLY A 878 35.14 -50.65 -60.08
C GLY A 878 35.11 -49.12 -60.18
N TYR A 879 36.09 -48.45 -59.56
CA TYR A 879 36.52 -47.06 -59.79
C TYR A 879 35.52 -45.94 -59.38
N GLU A 880 35.89 -44.83 -58.72
CA GLU A 880 37.20 -44.22 -58.46
C GLU A 880 37.13 -43.29 -57.23
N GLU A 881 38.29 -43.03 -56.63
CA GLU A 881 38.55 -42.26 -55.40
C GLU A 881 38.47 -40.74 -55.58
N ASN A 882 38.21 -40.03 -54.46
CA ASN A 882 38.78 -38.73 -54.00
C ASN A 882 37.74 -38.00 -53.13
N GLU A 883 37.90 -38.01 -51.81
CA GLU A 883 38.65 -37.04 -50.99
C GLU A 883 37.85 -35.77 -50.63
N PHE A 884 37.56 -35.66 -49.31
CA PHE A 884 37.27 -34.47 -48.48
C PHE A 884 36.08 -33.57 -48.91
N ASP A 885 35.38 -32.85 -48.05
CA ASP A 885 35.71 -32.28 -46.74
C ASP A 885 34.39 -32.04 -45.96
N LEU A 886 34.46 -32.10 -44.64
CA LEU A 886 33.34 -31.81 -43.74
C LEU A 886 33.28 -30.30 -43.45
N SER A 887 32.27 -29.60 -43.98
CA SER A 887 31.71 -28.41 -43.34
C SER A 887 30.33 -28.06 -43.89
N LEU A 888 29.26 -28.58 -43.26
CA LEU A 888 28.20 -27.86 -42.53
C LEU A 888 27.04 -28.83 -42.27
#